data_AF-A0AAJ5JIU9-F1
#
_entry.id   AF-A0AAJ5JIU9-F1
#
_cell.length_a   1.000
_cell.length_b   1.000
_cell.length_c   1.000
_cell.angle_alpha   90.00
_cell.angle_beta   90.00
_cell.angle_gamma   90.00
#
_symmetry.space_group_name_H-M   'P 1'
#
loop_
_entity.id
_entity.type
_entity.pdbx_description
1 polymer ?
#
loop_
_entity_poly.entity_id
_entity_poly.type
_entity_poly.pdbx_seq_one_letter_code
_entity_poly.pdbx_strand_id
1 'polypeptide(L)'
;MDIAGDFYETVFKQRIAHLKADARVLAVPTADANTAGSLKKRQELEAAGESLLFFAASFIPIIGEVMLAVTALQLLNSVYHGVAAWSRGDTDEALNDLLDVADAAALGIITAGAIKTTGIATNLVKIRLRDNSERLWHPDLTPYRKALQLPENIHPNAQGLYNHNAKTYVALEDHFYEVKVYTATQQWELQHPSDPNGYAPQMFQNDAAGWHHLHEDPSTWDGLKLIRRLGTVARNIRQEAVEPILLVSGLDRLALIELHLSTQRPPALLTDVLKRFDLRQEIKDFKIERSKGTKTGPYSPFILLHLLTTLSGWPTTRHLTVVDGTETLFAFGDSANATLPELRLTYAQLRNGELTDAVVEKLRTEELSELFKGLVPSTASNAERLAQCLETHLAATKDLLFPKIYALTDQPETPIEGHIRTKYPTLPKSYLQQLTLSLSALEKQQIVRERQLLPLMETEADEYSKEVETARTYEGLYLDSARPLDTDQLILMNLRHLPNWADSVHIKMRDATLNGTLLSSVGSDTAVHRRVLVREEAQYRAYDAAGNPLSGLADLYISIKAALPEAERFAAANSWADRVKTAINSVIERLHKQPLAIREGVASWPTEPANPGFPLDTHFARQETPTNLSLRADGVYEQRPLQGGTHTYYVLENRLYYQVQYAKPGWQVIDARSPYRAYKPYVRQKAGGGWEIDTDSGLPGGTPGVDSSRHLDIPEEASGSYHSATEYVMPVPFTAAEHDRMSSIRSFQQTPNTRGNYDRANNGRYPLRDLKGQPLRIKKIQQQVKSADGGTRYGAAAIKPYIQWEGFEGVANLYEEKLALRTFTAADCKVPEERTLIGQDMVSSKKPLVKGEILGVYGGGLIPGYVGVARKDPFLIDVLPGKLFTHARPPTVLLSGDNVLSRMNTLFEYEQGKPARQATTGYNVEAVPFDVEVQAQGGGKEKYLLYAFFAIDDIPVDNELRWNYGYTEQAIRNLFA
;
A
#
# COMPACT_ATOMS: atom_id res chain seq x y z
N MET A 1 77.16 -29.82 37.45
CA MET A 1 77.89 -30.44 36.34
C MET A 1 77.35 -29.80 35.08
N ASP A 2 78.18 -28.99 34.42
CA ASP A 2 77.83 -28.26 33.19
C ASP A 2 77.40 -29.20 32.08
N ILE A 3 76.26 -28.93 31.47
CA ILE A 3 76.10 -29.05 30.02
C ILE A 3 75.46 -27.75 29.56
N ALA A 4 76.35 -26.80 29.23
CA ALA A 4 76.03 -25.60 28.49
C ALA A 4 75.60 -25.99 27.06
N GLY A 5 74.42 -25.54 26.66
CA GLY A 5 73.83 -25.79 25.33
C GLY A 5 72.33 -26.03 25.47
N ASP A 6 71.54 -25.02 25.12
CA ASP A 6 70.10 -24.97 25.36
C ASP A 6 69.36 -26.13 24.68
N PHE A 7 68.93 -27.11 25.48
CA PHE A 7 68.09 -28.23 25.07
C PHE A 7 66.83 -27.76 24.35
N TYR A 8 66.30 -26.59 24.71
CA TYR A 8 65.13 -26.00 24.06
C TYR A 8 65.43 -25.53 22.63
N GLU A 9 66.64 -25.03 22.35
CA GLU A 9 67.05 -24.63 21.00
C GLU A 9 67.14 -25.84 20.05
N THR A 10 67.60 -26.99 20.57
CA THR A 10 67.72 -28.23 19.79
C THR A 10 66.36 -28.85 19.49
N VAL A 11 65.46 -28.86 20.49
CA VAL A 11 64.06 -29.30 20.31
C VAL A 11 63.29 -28.35 19.40
N PHE A 12 63.52 -27.03 19.49
CA PHE A 12 62.92 -26.02 18.61
C PHE A 12 63.38 -26.17 17.15
N LYS A 13 64.67 -26.40 16.91
CA LYS A 13 65.22 -26.66 15.56
C LYS A 13 64.68 -27.95 14.96
N GLN A 14 64.56 -29.04 15.74
CA GLN A 14 63.92 -30.27 15.28
C GLN A 14 62.43 -30.09 14.95
N ARG A 15 61.71 -29.29 15.73
CA ARG A 15 60.27 -29.02 15.51
C ARG A 15 60.03 -28.14 14.29
N ILE A 16 60.90 -27.16 14.02
CA ILE A 16 60.89 -26.39 12.76
C ILE A 16 61.22 -27.28 11.55
N ALA A 17 62.18 -28.20 11.68
CA ALA A 17 62.52 -29.12 10.59
C ALA A 17 61.35 -30.08 10.27
N HIS A 18 60.62 -30.54 11.29
CA HIS A 18 59.41 -31.37 11.14
C HIS A 18 58.26 -30.57 10.51
N LEU A 19 57.99 -29.33 10.98
CA LEU A 19 57.00 -28.42 10.38
C LEU A 19 57.30 -28.08 8.91
N LYS A 20 58.59 -27.93 8.55
CA LYS A 20 59.02 -27.72 7.16
C LYS A 20 58.93 -28.98 6.29
N ALA A 21 59.03 -30.17 6.88
CA ALA A 21 58.84 -31.44 6.18
C ALA A 21 57.34 -31.73 5.95
N ASP A 22 56.48 -31.44 6.93
CA ASP A 22 55.02 -31.60 6.83
C ASP A 22 54.39 -30.58 5.87
N ALA A 23 54.92 -29.35 5.83
CA ALA A 23 54.51 -28.31 4.86
C ALA A 23 54.87 -28.64 3.40
N ARG A 24 55.67 -29.69 3.16
CA ARG A 24 56.07 -30.14 1.82
C ARG A 24 55.11 -31.16 1.19
N VAL A 25 54.04 -31.53 1.88
CA VAL A 25 53.03 -32.50 1.42
C VAL A 25 51.75 -31.84 0.85
N LEU A 26 51.57 -30.52 0.96
CA LEU A 26 50.29 -29.89 0.58
C LEU A 26 50.32 -28.63 -0.31
N ALA A 27 51.47 -28.17 -0.84
CA ALA A 27 51.42 -27.12 -1.87
C ALA A 27 52.68 -27.03 -2.76
N VAL A 28 52.50 -27.37 -4.04
CA VAL A 28 53.30 -26.89 -5.19
C VAL A 28 52.31 -26.85 -6.38
N PRO A 29 52.54 -26.08 -7.45
CA PRO A 29 52.55 -24.61 -7.62
C PRO A 29 51.74 -24.18 -8.86
N THR A 30 51.54 -22.87 -9.08
CA THR A 30 51.86 -22.27 -10.40
C THR A 30 51.97 -20.77 -10.27
N ALA A 31 53.22 -20.31 -10.28
CA ALA A 31 53.61 -19.02 -10.80
C ALA A 31 53.95 -19.22 -12.28
N ASP A 32 53.44 -18.36 -13.16
CA ASP A 32 54.24 -17.65 -14.17
C ASP A 32 53.37 -16.63 -14.92
N ALA A 33 53.33 -15.41 -14.37
CA ALA A 33 53.15 -14.10 -15.02
C ALA A 33 53.02 -13.08 -13.87
N ASN A 34 53.78 -12.00 -13.70
CA ASN A 34 54.60 -11.27 -14.64
C ASN A 34 55.62 -10.41 -13.86
N THR A 35 56.80 -10.24 -14.43
CA THR A 35 58.04 -9.69 -13.86
C THR A 35 58.06 -8.15 -13.71
N ALA A 36 56.91 -7.53 -13.42
CA ALA A 36 56.77 -6.08 -13.21
C ALA A 36 56.66 -5.68 -11.72
N GLY A 37 56.31 -6.62 -10.83
CA GLY A 37 56.06 -6.33 -9.42
C GLY A 37 57.30 -6.15 -8.53
N SER A 38 58.42 -6.81 -8.85
CA SER A 38 59.60 -6.80 -7.97
C SER A 38 60.41 -5.49 -8.00
N LEU A 39 60.38 -4.75 -9.10
CA LEU A 39 61.03 -3.42 -9.17
C LEU A 39 60.21 -2.38 -8.40
N LYS A 40 58.88 -2.44 -8.48
CA LYS A 40 57.97 -1.56 -7.73
C LYS A 40 58.05 -1.81 -6.22
N LYS A 41 58.15 -3.08 -5.80
CA LYS A 41 58.32 -3.46 -4.39
C LYS A 41 59.62 -2.93 -3.79
N ARG A 42 60.69 -2.84 -4.59
CA ARG A 42 62.00 -2.35 -4.13
C ARG A 42 62.02 -0.83 -3.97
N GLN A 43 61.34 -0.09 -4.85
CA GLN A 43 61.10 1.36 -4.69
C GLN A 43 60.10 1.67 -3.56
N GLU A 44 59.07 0.84 -3.37
CA GLU A 44 58.14 0.93 -2.24
C GLU A 44 58.83 0.62 -0.90
N LEU A 45 59.81 -0.30 -0.87
CA LEU A 45 60.64 -0.59 0.31
C LEU A 45 61.65 0.53 0.62
N GLU A 46 62.18 1.20 -0.39
CA GLU A 46 63.06 2.37 -0.23
C GLU A 46 62.27 3.59 0.27
N ALA A 47 61.09 3.87 -0.31
CA ALA A 47 60.18 4.92 0.12
C ALA A 47 59.59 4.65 1.52
N ALA A 48 59.33 3.39 1.87
CA ALA A 48 58.95 2.99 3.23
C ALA A 48 60.12 3.18 4.22
N GLY A 49 61.36 2.95 3.79
CA GLY A 49 62.57 3.19 4.59
C GLY A 49 62.82 4.68 4.85
N GLU A 50 62.62 5.55 3.86
CA GLU A 50 62.67 7.00 4.02
C GLU A 50 61.53 7.52 4.90
N SER A 51 60.32 6.98 4.75
CA SER A 51 59.17 7.31 5.60
C SER A 51 59.38 6.91 7.06
N LEU A 52 60.03 5.76 7.31
CA LEU A 52 60.44 5.31 8.64
C LEU A 52 61.53 6.20 9.25
N LEU A 53 62.44 6.74 8.44
CA LEU A 53 63.45 7.70 8.87
C LEU A 53 62.84 9.07 9.20
N PHE A 54 61.86 9.55 8.43
CA PHE A 54 61.10 10.76 8.76
C PHE A 54 60.22 10.57 10.00
N PHE A 55 59.62 9.40 10.16
CA PHE A 55 58.89 9.01 11.36
C PHE A 55 59.82 8.95 12.58
N ALA A 56 61.01 8.37 12.46
CA ALA A 56 62.01 8.33 13.53
C ALA A 56 62.55 9.74 13.88
N ALA A 57 62.71 10.62 12.88
CA ALA A 57 63.10 12.02 13.08
C ALA A 57 62.02 12.85 13.82
N SER A 58 60.75 12.43 13.78
CA SER A 58 59.66 13.08 14.53
C SER A 58 59.74 12.91 16.05
N PHE A 59 60.61 12.01 16.55
CA PHE A 59 60.87 11.81 17.98
C PHE A 59 61.98 12.72 18.53
N ILE A 60 62.52 13.64 17.72
CA ILE A 60 63.43 14.70 18.17
C ILE A 60 62.61 15.84 18.82
N PRO A 61 62.77 16.14 20.12
CA PRO A 61 61.93 17.11 20.81
C PRO A 61 62.04 18.53 20.21
N ILE A 62 60.92 19.27 20.22
CA ILE A 62 60.67 20.65 19.74
C ILE A 62 60.26 20.77 18.26
N ILE A 63 60.80 19.97 17.32
CA ILE A 63 60.35 20.00 15.90
C ILE A 63 59.24 18.96 15.64
N GLY A 64 59.25 17.86 16.39
CA GLY A 64 58.34 16.72 16.22
C GLY A 64 56.86 17.04 16.47
N GLU A 65 56.51 17.72 17.55
CA GLU A 65 55.10 17.91 17.97
C GLU A 65 54.32 18.83 17.01
N VAL A 66 54.94 19.88 16.49
CA VAL A 66 54.28 20.81 15.56
C VAL A 66 54.15 20.18 14.17
N MET A 67 55.18 19.46 13.71
CA MET A 67 55.10 18.74 12.44
C MET A 67 54.14 17.55 12.52
N LEU A 68 54.07 16.78 13.61
CA LEU A 68 53.09 15.69 13.75
C LEU A 68 51.65 16.18 13.74
N ALA A 69 51.34 17.27 14.44
CA ALA A 69 50.01 17.86 14.42
C ALA A 69 49.64 18.38 13.02
N VAL A 70 50.56 19.09 12.34
CA VAL A 70 50.35 19.61 10.99
C VAL A 70 50.28 18.49 9.95
N THR A 71 51.10 17.44 10.08
CA THR A 71 51.13 16.29 9.14
C THR A 71 49.93 15.37 9.36
N ALA A 72 49.48 15.17 10.61
CA ALA A 72 48.24 14.47 10.91
C ALA A 72 47.02 15.25 10.41
N LEU A 73 46.96 16.58 10.62
CA LEU A 73 45.93 17.43 10.01
C LEU A 73 45.99 17.41 8.48
N GLN A 74 47.18 17.44 7.87
CA GLN A 74 47.33 17.37 6.41
C GLN A 74 46.93 16.00 5.85
N LEU A 75 47.28 14.90 6.52
CA LEU A 75 46.87 13.55 6.15
C LEU A 75 45.35 13.36 6.32
N LEU A 76 44.78 13.79 7.45
CA LEU A 76 43.33 13.82 7.68
C LEU A 76 42.62 14.66 6.62
N ASN A 77 43.11 15.86 6.29
CA ASN A 77 42.51 16.71 5.26
C ASN A 77 42.75 16.20 3.82
N SER A 78 43.74 15.32 3.63
CA SER A 78 44.01 14.65 2.35
C SER A 78 43.17 13.40 2.10
N VAL A 79 42.65 12.78 3.17
CA VAL A 79 41.83 11.55 3.09
C VAL A 79 40.36 11.84 3.39
N TYR A 80 40.05 12.76 4.30
CA TYR A 80 38.71 13.11 4.75
C TYR A 80 38.27 14.51 4.29
N HIS A 81 36.99 14.65 3.92
CA HIS A 81 36.35 15.95 3.67
C HIS A 81 35.28 16.25 4.75
N GLY A 82 35.40 17.40 5.43
CA GLY A 82 34.33 17.95 6.30
C GLY A 82 34.42 17.68 7.81
N VAL A 83 35.57 17.24 8.34
CA VAL A 83 35.75 17.00 9.79
C VAL A 83 36.07 18.31 10.53
N ALA A 84 35.04 19.10 10.82
CA ALA A 84 35.18 20.32 11.64
C ALA A 84 34.91 20.10 13.14
N ALA A 85 34.88 18.85 13.63
CA ALA A 85 34.57 18.58 15.04
C ALA A 85 35.46 17.48 15.64
N TRP A 86 36.75 17.76 15.79
CA TRP A 86 37.59 17.09 16.79
C TRP A 86 37.86 18.08 17.92
N SER A 87 36.91 18.16 18.86
CA SER A 87 37.03 18.97 20.07
C SER A 87 36.39 18.22 21.24
N ARG A 88 37.05 17.16 21.69
CA ARG A 88 37.24 16.78 23.10
C ARG A 88 38.07 15.50 23.16
N GLY A 89 39.02 15.48 24.09
CA GLY A 89 40.08 14.49 24.15
C GLY A 89 39.58 13.07 24.38
N ASP A 90 39.89 12.20 23.44
CA ASP A 90 40.27 10.79 23.63
C ASP A 90 41.15 10.42 22.43
N THR A 91 42.47 10.31 22.64
CA THR A 91 43.48 10.23 21.57
C THR A 91 43.88 8.81 21.18
N ASP A 92 43.54 7.80 21.98
CA ASP A 92 44.04 6.43 21.78
C ASP A 92 43.07 5.56 20.95
N GLU A 93 41.77 5.83 20.98
CA GLU A 93 40.75 5.06 20.23
C GLU A 93 40.72 5.46 18.74
N ALA A 94 40.90 6.76 18.46
CA ALA A 94 40.83 7.30 17.10
C ALA A 94 42.04 6.98 16.21
N LEU A 95 43.18 6.57 16.80
CA LEU A 95 44.36 6.15 16.04
C LEU A 95 44.21 4.71 15.49
N ASN A 96 43.56 3.83 16.25
CA ASN A 96 43.23 2.47 15.81
C ASN A 96 42.16 2.49 14.71
N ASP A 97 41.16 3.37 14.82
CA ASP A 97 40.12 3.56 13.78
C ASP A 97 40.72 4.05 12.44
N LEU A 98 41.78 4.86 12.49
CA LEU A 98 42.47 5.36 11.29
C LEU A 98 43.27 4.26 10.58
N LEU A 99 43.81 3.29 11.34
CA LEU A 99 44.56 2.14 10.83
C LEU A 99 43.63 1.08 10.21
N ASP A 100 42.45 0.84 10.80
CA ASP A 100 41.46 -0.11 10.25
C ASP A 100 40.89 0.35 8.89
N VAL A 101 40.77 1.67 8.68
CA VAL A 101 40.33 2.25 7.39
C VAL A 101 41.43 2.17 6.31
N ALA A 102 42.71 2.25 6.71
CA ALA A 102 43.83 2.08 5.79
C ALA A 102 43.93 0.63 5.27
N ASP A 103 43.66 -0.35 6.12
CA ASP A 103 43.60 -1.77 5.73
C ASP A 103 42.42 -2.06 4.77
N ALA A 104 41.26 -1.43 4.97
CA ALA A 104 40.13 -1.54 4.05
C ALA A 104 40.40 -0.90 2.67
N ALA A 105 41.13 0.21 2.62
CA ALA A 105 41.55 0.84 1.37
C ALA A 105 42.60 0.01 0.60
N ALA A 106 43.48 -0.70 1.31
CA ALA A 106 44.51 -1.57 0.71
C ALA A 106 43.95 -2.85 0.06
N LEU A 107 42.78 -3.32 0.48
CA LEU A 107 42.17 -4.57 0.00
C LEU A 107 41.36 -4.45 -1.30
N GLY A 108 41.23 -3.26 -1.88
CA GLY A 108 40.65 -3.10 -3.22
C GLY A 108 39.22 -3.63 -3.36
N ILE A 109 38.42 -3.60 -2.28
CA ILE A 109 37.01 -3.97 -2.35
C ILE A 109 36.25 -2.82 -3.03
N ILE A 110 35.98 -2.99 -4.31
CA ILE A 110 34.97 -2.17 -5.01
C ILE A 110 33.60 -2.62 -4.50
N THR A 111 33.16 -2.05 -3.39
CA THR A 111 31.75 -2.04 -3.00
C THR A 111 31.36 -0.62 -2.66
N ALA A 112 30.37 -0.09 -3.34
CA ALA A 112 29.85 1.26 -3.14
C ALA A 112 29.20 1.48 -1.75
N GLY A 113 29.36 0.56 -0.77
CA GLY A 113 28.58 0.54 0.49
C GLY A 113 29.39 0.99 1.69
N ALA A 114 28.73 1.70 2.60
CA ALA A 114 29.29 2.18 3.86
C ALA A 114 30.06 1.05 4.59
N ILE A 115 31.32 1.33 4.93
CA ILE A 115 32.12 0.46 5.77
C ILE A 115 31.70 0.76 7.21
N LYS A 116 31.00 -0.18 7.86
CA LYS A 116 30.67 -0.07 9.28
C LYS A 116 31.89 -0.50 10.10
N THR A 117 32.60 0.44 10.69
CA THR A 117 33.64 0.17 11.69
C THR A 117 33.02 0.11 13.08
N THR A 118 33.48 -0.83 13.91
CA THR A 118 33.02 -1.02 15.30
C THR A 118 33.81 -0.11 16.24
N GLY A 119 33.51 1.18 16.21
CA GLY A 119 34.12 2.22 17.05
C GLY A 119 33.65 3.57 16.53
N ILE A 120 32.86 4.31 17.32
CA ILE A 120 32.31 5.65 17.01
C ILE A 120 31.67 5.79 15.61
N ALA A 121 30.44 5.28 15.48
CA ALA A 121 29.33 5.77 14.63
C ALA A 121 29.62 6.73 13.44
N THR A 122 30.53 6.41 12.53
CA THR A 122 30.71 7.20 11.29
C THR A 122 30.64 6.28 10.07
N ASN A 123 29.47 6.23 9.44
CA ASN A 123 29.29 5.64 8.11
C ASN A 123 30.04 6.51 7.09
N LEU A 124 31.32 6.26 6.84
CA LEU A 124 32.07 7.01 5.83
C LEU A 124 31.84 6.40 4.45
N VAL A 125 31.67 7.28 3.45
CA VAL A 125 31.50 6.88 2.05
C VAL A 125 32.62 7.48 1.21
N LYS A 126 33.12 6.69 0.27
CA LYS A 126 34.10 7.15 -0.70
C LYS A 126 33.42 8.03 -1.74
N ILE A 127 33.92 9.26 -1.88
CA ILE A 127 33.43 10.25 -2.83
C ILE A 127 34.55 10.66 -3.78
N ARG A 128 34.14 11.19 -4.94
CA ARG A 128 35.04 11.82 -5.89
C ARG A 128 34.70 13.30 -6.01
N LEU A 129 35.71 14.16 -5.84
CA LEU A 129 35.57 15.60 -6.00
C LEU A 129 35.73 16.02 -7.47
N ARG A 130 35.45 17.29 -7.76
CA ARG A 130 35.53 17.87 -9.11
C ARG A 130 36.94 17.86 -9.71
N ASP A 131 37.97 17.82 -8.86
CA ASP A 131 39.37 17.68 -9.26
C ASP A 131 39.79 16.21 -9.49
N ASN A 132 38.82 15.28 -9.53
CA ASN A 132 38.98 13.83 -9.60
C ASN A 132 39.64 13.16 -8.40
N SER A 133 39.97 13.91 -7.33
CA SER A 133 40.52 13.33 -6.11
C SER A 133 39.48 12.49 -5.37
N GLU A 134 39.93 11.37 -4.80
CA GLU A 134 39.09 10.50 -3.98
C GLU A 134 39.25 10.88 -2.51
N ARG A 135 38.12 10.96 -1.81
CA ARG A 135 38.05 11.35 -0.39
C ARG A 135 37.00 10.51 0.33
N LEU A 136 37.11 10.42 1.64
CA LEU A 136 36.05 9.91 2.51
C LEU A 136 35.19 11.08 2.98
N TRP A 137 33.88 10.88 2.92
CA TRP A 137 32.89 11.85 3.37
C TRP A 137 31.95 11.19 4.36
N HIS A 138 31.59 11.93 5.41
CA HIS A 138 30.53 11.54 6.31
C HIS A 138 29.19 12.04 5.73
N PRO A 139 28.19 11.17 5.45
CA PRO A 139 26.89 11.50 4.87
C PRO A 139 25.96 12.37 5.72
N ASP A 140 26.49 13.45 6.28
CA ASP A 140 25.75 14.44 7.05
C ASP A 140 25.60 15.72 6.24
N LEU A 141 24.36 16.12 6.01
CA LEU A 141 24.03 17.37 5.34
C LEU A 141 24.04 18.58 6.28
N THR A 142 24.22 18.41 7.59
CA THR A 142 24.26 19.52 8.55
C THR A 142 25.20 20.66 8.14
N PRO A 143 26.42 20.42 7.61
CA PRO A 143 27.30 21.47 7.09
C PRO A 143 26.75 22.23 5.86
N TYR A 144 25.81 21.64 5.12
CA TYR A 144 25.19 22.24 3.93
C TYR A 144 23.96 23.10 4.25
N ARG A 145 23.47 23.06 5.50
CA ARG A 145 22.29 23.81 5.92
C ARG A 145 22.54 25.31 5.76
N LYS A 146 21.57 26.00 5.16
CA LYS A 146 21.56 27.47 5.13
C LYS A 146 20.71 27.96 6.31
N ALA A 147 21.27 28.87 7.11
CA ALA A 147 20.53 29.64 8.10
C ALA A 147 19.63 30.68 7.37
N LEU A 148 18.63 30.17 6.65
CA LEU A 148 17.73 30.94 5.81
C LEU A 148 16.33 30.86 6.43
N GLN A 149 15.82 32.01 6.84
CA GLN A 149 14.39 32.20 7.06
C GLN A 149 13.81 32.81 5.79
N LEU A 150 13.13 31.99 5.00
CA LEU A 150 12.37 32.51 3.88
C LEU A 150 11.15 33.27 4.43
N PRO A 151 10.84 34.47 3.92
CA PRO A 151 9.56 35.12 4.17
C PRO A 151 8.40 34.14 3.90
N GLU A 152 7.34 34.20 4.72
CA GLU A 152 6.23 33.21 4.66
C GLU A 152 5.52 33.15 3.29
N ASN A 153 5.65 34.21 2.48
CA ASN A 153 5.09 34.30 1.13
C ASN A 153 5.95 33.64 0.03
N ILE A 154 7.16 33.17 0.34
CA ILE A 154 8.00 32.45 -0.63
C ILE A 154 7.67 30.97 -0.54
N HIS A 155 7.07 30.46 -1.61
CA HIS A 155 6.60 29.09 -1.70
C HIS A 155 7.36 28.30 -2.76
N PRO A 156 7.39 26.97 -2.65
CA PRO A 156 8.06 26.16 -3.64
C PRO A 156 7.28 26.17 -4.96
N ASN A 157 7.98 26.02 -6.07
CA ASN A 157 7.37 25.72 -7.36
C ASN A 157 6.84 24.27 -7.41
N ALA A 158 6.30 23.84 -8.55
CA ALA A 158 5.80 22.48 -8.76
C ALA A 158 6.86 21.37 -8.53
N GLN A 159 8.15 21.69 -8.55
CA GLN A 159 9.26 20.77 -8.26
C GLN A 159 9.67 20.78 -6.78
N GLY A 160 9.03 21.58 -5.92
CA GLY A 160 9.45 21.69 -4.51
C GLY A 160 10.59 22.67 -4.26
N LEU A 161 10.98 23.46 -5.26
CA LEU A 161 12.13 24.37 -5.20
C LEU A 161 11.70 25.81 -4.88
N TYR A 162 12.43 26.43 -3.96
CA TYR A 162 12.25 27.82 -3.53
C TYR A 162 13.22 28.73 -4.25
N ASN A 163 12.72 29.78 -4.89
CA ASN A 163 13.56 30.80 -5.51
C ASN A 163 13.61 32.05 -4.62
N HIS A 164 14.81 32.43 -4.19
CA HIS A 164 15.02 33.61 -3.36
C HIS A 164 16.39 34.25 -3.65
N ASN A 165 16.42 35.56 -3.89
CA ASN A 165 17.63 36.33 -4.20
C ASN A 165 18.50 35.70 -5.32
N ALA A 166 17.87 35.35 -6.45
CA ALA A 166 18.51 34.70 -7.62
C ALA A 166 19.18 33.34 -7.34
N LYS A 167 18.87 32.72 -6.20
CA LYS A 167 19.31 31.37 -5.83
C LYS A 167 18.12 30.44 -5.69
N THR A 168 18.38 29.15 -5.88
CA THR A 168 17.39 28.08 -5.77
C THR A 168 17.71 27.21 -4.56
N TYR A 169 16.69 26.92 -3.77
CA TYR A 169 16.80 26.15 -2.54
C TYR A 169 15.82 24.98 -2.55
N VAL A 170 16.20 23.89 -1.92
CA VAL A 170 15.31 22.77 -1.59
C VAL A 170 15.11 22.73 -0.08
N ALA A 171 13.89 22.43 0.35
CA ALA A 171 13.60 22.14 1.75
C ALA A 171 13.71 20.63 1.99
N LEU A 172 14.61 20.21 2.88
CA LEU A 172 14.64 18.84 3.39
C LEU A 172 14.24 18.92 4.87
N GLU A 173 13.05 18.41 5.18
CA GLU A 173 12.40 18.56 6.49
C GLU A 173 12.20 20.05 6.84
N ASP A 174 12.83 20.52 7.92
CA ASP A 174 12.71 21.88 8.44
C ASP A 174 13.93 22.75 8.10
N HIS A 175 14.80 22.29 7.20
CA HIS A 175 16.04 22.99 6.80
C HIS A 175 16.09 23.26 5.29
N PHE A 176 16.74 24.38 4.92
CA PHE A 176 16.93 24.78 3.53
C PHE A 176 18.36 24.55 3.06
N TYR A 177 18.49 24.12 1.81
CA TYR A 177 19.76 23.82 1.17
C TYR A 177 19.83 24.45 -0.21
N GLU A 178 20.96 25.07 -0.55
CA GLU A 178 21.17 25.67 -1.88
C GLU A 178 21.49 24.57 -2.90
N VAL A 179 20.77 24.56 -4.02
CA VAL A 179 20.93 23.56 -5.09
C VAL A 179 21.21 24.23 -6.42
N LYS A 180 21.95 23.54 -7.28
CA LYS A 180 22.24 23.98 -8.65
C LYS A 180 22.30 22.79 -9.60
N VAL A 181 21.82 22.97 -10.83
CA VAL A 181 22.01 21.97 -11.88
C VAL A 181 23.46 21.99 -12.36
N TYR A 182 24.10 20.83 -12.34
CA TYR A 182 25.42 20.63 -12.92
C TYR A 182 25.29 20.35 -14.42
N THR A 183 25.84 21.24 -15.24
CA THR A 183 25.59 21.26 -16.69
C THR A 183 26.11 20.04 -17.45
N ALA A 184 27.16 19.37 -16.95
CA ALA A 184 27.74 18.21 -17.62
C ALA A 184 26.89 16.93 -17.46
N THR A 185 26.24 16.74 -16.31
CA THR A 185 25.40 15.56 -16.03
C THR A 185 23.91 15.86 -16.05
N GLN A 186 23.53 17.15 -16.13
CA GLN A 186 22.15 17.63 -15.97
C GLN A 186 21.50 17.21 -14.64
N GLN A 187 22.31 16.90 -13.62
CA GLN A 187 21.83 16.52 -12.30
C GLN A 187 21.86 17.69 -11.32
N TRP A 188 20.97 17.67 -10.33
CA TRP A 188 20.98 18.64 -9.24
C TRP A 188 22.05 18.29 -8.22
N GLU A 189 22.78 19.30 -7.75
CA GLU A 189 23.82 19.14 -6.74
C GLU A 189 23.63 20.15 -5.61
N LEU A 190 23.84 19.69 -4.37
CA LEU A 190 23.94 20.57 -3.21
C LEU A 190 25.20 21.45 -3.29
N GLN A 191 25.04 22.72 -2.95
CA GLN A 191 26.16 23.66 -2.92
C GLN A 191 26.67 23.80 -1.49
N HIS A 192 27.97 23.57 -1.29
CA HIS A 192 28.60 23.79 0.01
C HIS A 192 28.54 25.29 0.37
N PRO A 193 28.18 25.67 1.61
CA PRO A 193 27.93 27.08 1.94
C PRO A 193 29.14 28.00 1.90
N SER A 194 30.34 27.46 2.14
CA SER A 194 31.57 28.23 2.32
C SER A 194 32.76 27.77 1.46
N ASP A 195 32.66 26.62 0.77
CA ASP A 195 33.77 26.01 0.03
C ASP A 195 33.30 25.66 -1.40
N PRO A 196 33.63 26.49 -2.40
CA PRO A 196 33.26 26.23 -3.79
C PRO A 196 33.80 24.92 -4.37
N ASN A 197 34.87 24.36 -3.78
CA ASN A 197 35.50 23.10 -4.19
C ASN A 197 35.09 21.91 -3.30
N GLY A 198 34.22 22.16 -2.31
CA GLY A 198 33.70 21.13 -1.44
C GLY A 198 32.92 20.08 -2.24
N TYR A 199 32.73 18.91 -1.62
CA TYR A 199 31.86 17.89 -2.20
C TYR A 199 30.48 18.48 -2.50
N ALA A 200 29.87 18.08 -3.60
CA ALA A 200 28.56 18.54 -4.02
C ALA A 200 27.67 17.30 -4.16
N PRO A 201 27.02 16.85 -3.07
CA PRO A 201 26.16 15.66 -3.11
C PRO A 201 25.11 15.76 -4.21
N GLN A 202 24.99 14.70 -5.01
CA GLN A 202 23.97 14.58 -6.03
C GLN A 202 22.59 14.44 -5.40
N MET A 203 21.62 15.11 -6.00
CA MET A 203 20.22 15.15 -5.59
C MET A 203 19.36 14.50 -6.66
N PHE A 204 18.46 13.62 -6.21
CA PHE A 204 17.48 12.94 -7.03
C PHE A 204 16.08 13.45 -6.68
N GLN A 205 15.27 13.65 -7.71
CA GLN A 205 13.89 14.11 -7.58
C GLN A 205 12.94 12.99 -8.02
N ASN A 206 11.86 12.79 -7.28
CA ASN A 206 10.83 11.80 -7.59
C ASN A 206 9.74 12.31 -8.55
N ASP A 207 9.98 13.41 -9.28
CA ASP A 207 9.00 14.13 -10.11
C ASP A 207 7.70 14.62 -9.40
N ALA A 208 7.60 14.48 -8.08
CA ALA A 208 6.46 14.89 -7.27
C ALA A 208 6.90 15.79 -6.10
N ALA A 209 7.92 16.62 -6.35
CA ALA A 209 8.54 17.54 -5.40
C ALA A 209 9.22 16.89 -4.18
N GLY A 210 9.41 15.56 -4.19
CA GLY A 210 10.23 14.83 -3.23
C GLY A 210 11.68 14.76 -3.69
N TRP A 211 12.59 14.94 -2.75
CA TRP A 211 14.03 15.06 -3.01
C TRP A 211 14.82 14.20 -2.03
N HIS A 212 15.83 13.49 -2.51
CA HIS A 212 16.82 12.81 -1.68
C HIS A 212 18.23 12.97 -2.24
N HIS A 213 19.25 12.76 -1.40
CA HIS A 213 20.64 12.73 -1.87
C HIS A 213 21.16 11.29 -2.02
N LEU A 214 22.21 11.13 -2.82
CA LEU A 214 22.81 9.84 -3.20
C LEU A 214 23.11 8.87 -2.04
N HIS A 215 23.37 9.40 -0.84
CA HIS A 215 23.90 8.64 0.29
C HIS A 215 22.88 8.51 1.44
N GLU A 216 21.61 8.83 1.21
CA GLU A 216 20.57 8.54 2.19
C GLU A 216 20.20 7.05 2.16
N ASP A 217 19.88 6.50 3.33
CA ASP A 217 19.35 5.15 3.47
C ASP A 217 17.90 5.21 4.02
N PRO A 218 16.87 5.19 3.15
CA PRO A 218 15.47 5.22 3.55
C PRO A 218 15.07 4.09 4.50
N SER A 219 15.80 2.96 4.51
CA SER A 219 15.49 1.83 5.41
C SER A 219 15.67 2.18 6.88
N THR A 220 16.48 3.20 7.18
CA THR A 220 16.75 3.71 8.53
C THR A 220 15.75 4.78 8.99
N TRP A 221 14.91 5.31 8.09
CA TRP A 221 14.02 6.41 8.40
C TRP A 221 12.78 5.95 9.18
N ASP A 222 12.28 6.80 10.07
CA ASP A 222 10.96 6.58 10.67
C ASP A 222 9.83 6.83 9.66
N GLY A 223 8.60 6.42 10.01
CA GLY A 223 7.44 6.54 9.14
C GLY A 223 7.08 8.00 8.80
N LEU A 224 7.32 8.94 9.71
CA LEU A 224 7.02 10.35 9.47
C LEU A 224 7.97 10.95 8.45
N LYS A 225 9.27 10.66 8.58
CA LYS A 225 10.28 11.06 7.61
C LYS A 225 10.00 10.42 6.25
N LEU A 226 9.71 9.12 6.19
CA LEU A 226 9.30 8.45 4.95
C LEU A 226 8.13 9.17 4.27
N ILE A 227 7.14 9.65 5.01
CA ILE A 227 6.02 10.42 4.45
C ILE A 227 6.42 11.85 4.06
N ARG A 228 7.03 12.64 4.96
CA ARG A 228 7.38 14.05 4.71
C ARG A 228 8.37 14.22 3.56
N ARG A 229 9.16 13.19 3.23
CA ARG A 229 10.13 13.18 2.12
C ARG A 229 9.51 12.87 0.75
N LEU A 230 8.22 12.51 0.68
CA LEU A 230 7.51 12.21 -0.58
C LEU A 230 7.26 13.44 -1.46
N GLY A 231 7.22 14.63 -0.86
CA GLY A 231 7.00 15.89 -1.57
C GLY A 231 6.32 16.95 -0.72
N THR A 232 6.03 18.10 -1.34
CA THR A 232 5.48 19.28 -0.65
C THR A 232 4.11 19.03 -0.01
N VAL A 233 3.27 18.19 -0.63
CA VAL A 233 1.95 17.81 -0.09
C VAL A 233 2.02 17.09 1.26
N ALA A 234 3.15 16.45 1.57
CA ALA A 234 3.36 15.74 2.82
C ALA A 234 4.07 16.59 3.89
N ARG A 235 4.49 17.81 3.57
CA ARG A 235 5.41 18.60 4.41
C ARG A 235 4.89 18.88 5.82
N ASN A 236 3.59 19.10 5.95
CA ASN A 236 2.92 19.46 7.21
C ASN A 236 2.34 18.26 7.96
N ILE A 237 2.52 17.05 7.45
CA ILE A 237 2.08 15.83 8.13
C ILE A 237 2.82 15.68 9.46
N ARG A 238 2.08 15.24 10.48
CA ARG A 238 2.57 15.02 11.84
C ARG A 238 2.58 13.54 12.21
N GLN A 239 3.30 13.19 13.27
CA GLN A 239 3.48 11.81 13.71
C GLN A 239 2.14 11.07 13.90
N GLU A 240 1.14 11.75 14.46
CA GLU A 240 -0.19 11.17 14.73
C GLU A 240 -0.97 10.77 13.47
N ALA A 241 -0.59 11.28 12.30
CA ALA A 241 -1.26 10.98 11.03
C ALA A 241 -0.60 9.85 10.24
N VAL A 242 0.61 9.39 10.63
CA VAL A 242 1.38 8.39 9.88
C VAL A 242 0.60 7.07 9.72
N GLU A 243 0.18 6.47 10.83
CA GLU A 243 -0.54 5.19 10.81
C GLU A 243 -1.93 5.30 10.12
N PRO A 244 -2.73 6.36 10.37
CA PRO A 244 -3.94 6.61 9.59
C PRO A 244 -3.69 6.73 8.08
N ILE A 245 -2.64 7.45 7.65
CA ILE A 245 -2.31 7.61 6.23
C ILE A 245 -1.93 6.27 5.61
N LEU A 246 -1.10 5.46 6.28
CA LEU A 246 -0.73 4.12 5.82
C LEU A 246 -1.98 3.23 5.66
N LEU A 247 -2.85 3.20 6.68
CA LEU A 247 -4.11 2.45 6.63
C LEU A 247 -5.03 2.87 5.48
N VAL A 248 -5.24 4.19 5.31
CA VAL A 248 -6.16 4.73 4.31
C VAL A 248 -5.62 4.56 2.89
N SER A 249 -4.32 4.83 2.69
CA SER A 249 -3.65 4.65 1.40
C SER A 249 -3.41 3.17 1.07
N GLY A 250 -3.61 2.27 2.03
CA GLY A 250 -3.37 0.84 1.89
C GLY A 250 -1.89 0.47 1.82
N LEU A 251 -0.97 1.39 2.08
CA LEU A 251 0.47 1.17 2.02
C LEU A 251 1.04 0.81 3.39
N ASP A 252 2.15 0.07 3.39
CA ASP A 252 2.96 -0.16 4.59
C ASP A 252 4.30 0.58 4.53
N ARG A 253 5.10 0.45 5.59
CA ARG A 253 6.43 1.08 5.67
C ARG A 253 7.38 0.55 4.60
N LEU A 254 7.31 -0.73 4.23
CA LEU A 254 8.19 -1.33 3.23
C LEU A 254 7.90 -0.77 1.85
N ALA A 255 6.62 -0.58 1.51
CA ALA A 255 6.20 0.07 0.27
C ALA A 255 6.72 1.52 0.18
N LEU A 256 6.71 2.27 1.28
CA LEU A 256 7.30 3.62 1.30
C LEU A 256 8.82 3.61 1.12
N ILE A 257 9.53 2.66 1.74
CA ILE A 257 10.98 2.50 1.55
C ILE A 257 11.29 2.21 0.09
N GLU A 258 10.57 1.26 -0.52
CA GLU A 258 10.75 0.90 -1.92
C GLU A 258 10.50 2.09 -2.86
N LEU A 259 9.49 2.90 -2.55
CA LEU A 259 9.18 4.11 -3.31
C LEU A 259 10.34 5.11 -3.30
N HIS A 260 10.99 5.30 -2.15
CA HIS A 260 12.17 6.17 -2.05
C HIS A 260 13.39 5.57 -2.76
N LEU A 261 13.68 4.29 -2.54
CA LEU A 261 14.82 3.60 -3.17
C LEU A 261 14.71 3.58 -4.71
N SER A 262 13.50 3.53 -5.23
CA SER A 262 13.22 3.57 -6.67
C SER A 262 13.00 4.97 -7.24
N THR A 263 13.09 6.03 -6.42
CA THR A 263 12.86 7.44 -6.82
C THR A 263 11.48 7.65 -7.48
N GLN A 264 10.45 6.90 -7.05
CA GLN A 264 9.15 6.91 -7.70
C GLN A 264 8.22 8.02 -7.19
N ARG A 265 7.31 8.47 -8.07
CA ARG A 265 6.20 9.35 -7.67
C ARG A 265 5.30 8.65 -6.65
N PRO A 266 4.76 9.36 -5.64
CA PRO A 266 3.70 8.85 -4.79
C PRO A 266 2.51 8.33 -5.61
N PRO A 267 1.94 7.15 -5.30
CA PRO A 267 0.71 6.68 -5.93
C PRO A 267 -0.40 7.73 -5.85
N ALA A 268 -1.31 7.74 -6.84
CA ALA A 268 -2.41 8.71 -6.87
C ALA A 268 -3.26 8.69 -5.60
N LEU A 269 -3.55 7.51 -5.04
CA LEU A 269 -4.27 7.41 -3.77
C LEU A 269 -3.50 8.06 -2.63
N LEU A 270 -2.22 7.75 -2.46
CA LEU A 270 -1.39 8.31 -1.39
C LEU A 270 -1.34 9.84 -1.49
N THR A 271 -1.17 10.38 -2.70
CA THR A 271 -1.18 11.83 -2.95
C THR A 271 -2.48 12.48 -2.49
N ASP A 272 -3.63 11.86 -2.81
CA ASP A 272 -4.94 12.35 -2.39
C ASP A 272 -5.13 12.28 -0.87
N VAL A 273 -4.75 11.15 -0.26
CA VAL A 273 -4.83 10.96 1.19
C VAL A 273 -3.97 12.00 1.92
N LEU A 274 -2.73 12.23 1.49
CA LEU A 274 -1.85 13.25 2.06
C LEU A 274 -2.48 14.64 2.01
N LYS A 275 -3.01 15.03 0.84
CA LYS A 275 -3.70 16.32 0.64
C LYS A 275 -4.87 16.48 1.63
N ARG A 276 -5.66 15.42 1.80
CA ARG A 276 -6.84 15.42 2.68
C ARG A 276 -6.47 15.49 4.15
N PHE A 277 -5.45 14.77 4.59
CA PHE A 277 -4.96 14.86 5.97
C PHE A 277 -4.32 16.22 6.25
N ASP A 278 -3.56 16.78 5.31
CA ASP A 278 -3.00 18.14 5.42
C ASP A 278 -4.11 19.19 5.54
N LEU A 279 -5.12 19.15 4.66
CA LEU A 279 -6.29 20.04 4.72
C LEU A 279 -7.03 19.93 6.06
N ARG A 280 -7.27 18.71 6.54
CA ARG A 280 -7.94 18.48 7.83
C ARG A 280 -7.13 19.07 8.98
N GLN A 281 -5.81 18.96 8.92
CA GLN A 281 -4.91 19.50 9.93
C GLN A 281 -4.89 21.03 9.88
N GLU A 282 -4.85 21.63 8.68
CA GLU A 282 -4.92 23.08 8.54
C GLU A 282 -6.25 23.65 9.05
N ILE A 283 -7.39 23.02 8.72
CA ILE A 283 -8.71 23.40 9.28
C ILE A 283 -8.72 23.27 10.82
N LYS A 284 -8.05 22.27 11.39
CA LYS A 284 -7.93 22.09 12.85
C LYS A 284 -7.16 23.23 13.50
N ASP A 285 -6.09 23.65 12.85
CA ASP A 285 -5.17 24.67 13.34
C ASP A 285 -5.61 26.09 12.98
N PHE A 286 -6.71 26.25 12.25
CA PHE A 286 -7.26 27.53 11.85
C PHE A 286 -7.87 28.26 13.04
N LYS A 287 -7.16 29.29 13.51
CA LYS A 287 -7.47 30.15 14.65
C LYS A 287 -7.28 31.61 14.26
N ILE A 288 -7.50 32.54 15.21
CA ILE A 288 -7.36 33.98 15.01
C ILE A 288 -6.07 34.43 14.28
N GLU A 289 -4.91 33.79 14.50
CA GLU A 289 -3.66 34.11 13.78
C GLU A 289 -3.78 33.91 12.26
N ARG A 290 -4.45 32.84 11.83
CA ARG A 290 -4.75 32.60 10.41
C ARG A 290 -5.86 33.50 9.89
N SER A 291 -6.86 33.80 10.72
CA SER A 291 -7.92 34.77 10.39
C SER A 291 -7.38 36.18 10.17
N LYS A 292 -6.36 36.59 10.94
CA LYS A 292 -5.65 37.87 10.80
C LYS A 292 -4.58 37.87 9.70
N GLY A 293 -4.27 36.69 9.13
CA GLY A 293 -3.22 36.54 8.14
C GLY A 293 -1.79 36.58 8.68
N THR A 294 -1.59 36.55 10.01
CA THR A 294 -0.24 36.53 10.61
C THR A 294 0.44 35.16 10.54
N LYS A 295 -0.31 34.12 10.21
CA LYS A 295 0.19 32.82 9.76
C LYS A 295 -0.62 32.37 8.56
N THR A 296 0.04 31.89 7.52
CA THR A 296 -0.64 31.34 6.34
C THR A 296 -0.25 29.88 6.08
N GLY A 297 -1.01 29.23 5.22
CA GLY A 297 -0.88 27.82 4.87
C GLY A 297 -1.41 27.60 3.46
N PRO A 298 -1.15 26.44 2.86
CA PRO A 298 -1.56 26.16 1.48
C PRO A 298 -3.07 26.30 1.26
N TYR A 299 -3.90 25.96 2.27
CA TYR A 299 -5.36 26.03 2.17
C TYR A 299 -5.96 27.32 2.74
N SER A 300 -5.18 28.10 3.50
CA SER A 300 -5.64 29.31 4.19
C SER A 300 -6.34 30.31 3.25
N PRO A 301 -5.83 30.60 2.03
CA PRO A 301 -6.54 31.46 1.07
C PRO A 301 -7.96 30.97 0.75
N PHE A 302 -8.12 29.66 0.52
CA PHE A 302 -9.40 29.06 0.15
C PHE A 302 -10.36 29.04 1.34
N ILE A 303 -9.86 28.69 2.53
CA ILE A 303 -10.64 28.71 3.78
C ILE A 303 -11.19 30.12 4.02
N LEU A 304 -10.31 31.13 3.97
CA LEU A 304 -10.69 32.51 4.22
C LEU A 304 -11.70 33.04 3.21
N LEU A 305 -11.50 32.80 1.91
CA LEU A 305 -12.45 33.19 0.86
C LEU A 305 -13.83 32.55 1.06
N HIS A 306 -13.87 31.27 1.41
CA HIS A 306 -15.12 30.56 1.67
C HIS A 306 -15.83 31.12 2.91
N LEU A 307 -15.10 31.31 4.01
CA LEU A 307 -15.66 31.89 5.24
C LEU A 307 -16.19 33.31 4.99
N LEU A 308 -15.46 34.13 4.25
CA LEU A 308 -15.85 35.50 3.93
C LEU A 308 -17.15 35.55 3.11
N THR A 309 -17.23 34.75 2.06
CA THR A 309 -18.37 34.76 1.12
C THR A 309 -19.61 34.05 1.65
N THR A 310 -19.48 33.31 2.75
CA THR A 310 -20.60 32.67 3.47
C THR A 310 -20.93 33.35 4.79
N LEU A 311 -20.22 34.43 5.13
CA LEU A 311 -20.43 35.20 6.36
C LEU A 311 -21.78 35.92 6.30
N SER A 312 -22.54 35.88 7.40
CA SER A 312 -23.76 36.67 7.53
C SER A 312 -23.46 38.16 7.41
N GLY A 313 -24.17 38.86 6.53
CA GLY A 313 -23.93 40.28 6.25
C GLY A 313 -22.92 40.54 5.12
N TRP A 314 -22.34 39.51 4.50
CA TRP A 314 -21.55 39.68 3.27
C TRP A 314 -22.39 40.34 2.17
N PRO A 315 -21.90 41.42 1.52
CA PRO A 315 -22.70 42.17 0.56
C PRO A 315 -22.99 41.34 -0.70
N THR A 316 -24.26 41.00 -0.91
CA THR A 316 -24.76 40.34 -2.13
C THR A 316 -24.82 41.28 -3.34
N THR A 317 -24.61 42.58 -3.11
CA THR A 317 -24.59 43.65 -4.11
C THR A 317 -23.24 43.78 -4.82
N ARG A 318 -22.28 42.88 -4.58
CA ARG A 318 -20.96 42.86 -5.22
C ARG A 318 -20.62 41.45 -5.66
N HIS A 319 -19.69 41.33 -6.60
CA HIS A 319 -19.02 40.07 -6.89
C HIS A 319 -17.53 40.19 -6.53
N LEU A 320 -16.97 39.10 -6.01
CA LEU A 320 -15.57 39.01 -5.59
C LEU A 320 -14.80 38.24 -6.65
N THR A 321 -13.72 38.83 -7.17
CA THR A 321 -12.82 38.17 -8.12
C THR A 321 -11.42 38.05 -7.52
N VAL A 322 -10.79 36.90 -7.72
CA VAL A 322 -9.41 36.64 -7.35
C VAL A 322 -8.62 36.38 -8.62
N VAL A 323 -7.58 37.19 -8.84
CA VAL A 323 -6.77 37.13 -10.06
C VAL A 323 -5.32 36.74 -9.77
N ASP A 324 -4.70 36.07 -10.73
CA ASP A 324 -3.23 35.92 -10.82
C ASP A 324 -2.76 36.51 -12.15
N GLY A 325 -2.04 37.63 -12.08
CA GLY A 325 -1.77 38.46 -13.25
C GLY A 325 -3.06 38.91 -13.95
N THR A 326 -3.26 38.41 -15.18
CA THR A 326 -4.45 38.67 -16.02
C THR A 326 -5.52 37.57 -15.94
N GLU A 327 -5.21 36.44 -15.31
CA GLU A 327 -6.10 35.29 -15.23
C GLU A 327 -6.99 35.40 -13.98
N THR A 328 -8.30 35.17 -14.15
CA THR A 328 -9.22 35.05 -13.02
C THR A 328 -9.20 33.62 -12.51
N LEU A 329 -8.69 33.43 -11.30
CA LEU A 329 -8.62 32.12 -10.66
C LEU A 329 -9.97 31.72 -10.04
N PHE A 330 -10.63 32.68 -9.36
CA PHE A 330 -11.89 32.43 -8.66
C PHE A 330 -12.83 33.62 -8.79
N ALA A 331 -14.12 33.34 -8.87
CA ALA A 331 -15.18 34.33 -8.81
C ALA A 331 -16.28 33.86 -7.86
N PHE A 332 -16.74 34.75 -6.99
CA PHE A 332 -17.80 34.49 -6.01
C PHE A 332 -18.91 35.53 -6.16
N GLY A 333 -20.17 35.10 -5.98
CA GLY A 333 -21.35 35.91 -6.29
C GLY A 333 -21.72 35.85 -7.78
N ASP A 334 -22.68 36.68 -8.20
CA ASP A 334 -23.14 36.74 -9.59
C ASP A 334 -22.17 37.55 -10.47
N SER A 335 -20.99 36.99 -10.70
CA SER A 335 -19.93 37.60 -11.53
C SER A 335 -20.30 37.76 -13.01
N ALA A 336 -21.36 37.09 -13.47
CA ALA A 336 -21.91 37.29 -14.82
C ALA A 336 -22.73 38.58 -14.94
N ASN A 337 -23.17 39.14 -13.81
CA ASN A 337 -23.96 40.35 -13.77
C ASN A 337 -23.05 41.60 -13.78
N ALA A 338 -22.86 42.16 -14.98
CA ALA A 338 -22.03 43.36 -15.20
C ALA A 338 -22.50 44.63 -14.45
N THR A 339 -23.68 44.61 -13.81
CA THR A 339 -24.18 45.73 -13.01
C THR A 339 -23.69 45.72 -11.56
N LEU A 340 -23.17 44.59 -11.07
CA LEU A 340 -22.63 44.48 -9.72
C LEU A 340 -21.17 44.97 -9.67
N PRO A 341 -20.79 45.89 -8.77
CA PRO A 341 -19.41 46.31 -8.58
C PRO A 341 -18.46 45.13 -8.29
N GLU A 342 -17.30 45.13 -8.94
CA GLU A 342 -16.24 44.14 -8.74
C GLU A 342 -15.40 44.48 -7.49
N LEU A 343 -15.27 43.53 -6.56
CA LEU A 343 -14.25 43.56 -5.53
C LEU A 343 -13.10 42.65 -5.99
N ARG A 344 -12.07 43.25 -6.58
CA ARG A 344 -10.92 42.53 -7.12
C ARG A 344 -9.81 42.38 -6.08
N LEU A 345 -9.38 41.14 -5.84
CA LEU A 345 -8.23 40.76 -5.03
C LEU A 345 -7.20 40.01 -5.88
N THR A 346 -5.93 40.10 -5.52
CA THR A 346 -4.87 39.28 -6.14
C THR A 346 -4.64 38.01 -5.32
N TYR A 347 -4.29 36.90 -5.98
CA TYR A 347 -3.95 35.66 -5.29
C TYR A 347 -2.74 35.85 -4.35
N ALA A 348 -1.79 36.69 -4.74
CA ALA A 348 -0.65 37.07 -3.90
C ALA A 348 -1.07 37.69 -2.55
N GLN A 349 -2.02 38.64 -2.57
CA GLN A 349 -2.56 39.24 -1.33
C GLN A 349 -3.15 38.18 -0.39
N LEU A 350 -3.88 37.21 -0.94
CA LEU A 350 -4.47 36.13 -0.14
C LEU A 350 -3.40 35.23 0.48
N ARG A 351 -2.37 34.88 -0.28
CA ARG A 351 -1.25 34.04 0.19
C ARG A 351 -0.40 34.74 1.26
N ASN A 352 -0.28 36.06 1.17
CA ASN A 352 0.43 36.90 2.12
C ASN A 352 -0.37 37.19 3.40
N GLY A 353 -1.62 36.73 3.49
CA GLY A 353 -2.48 36.99 4.66
C GLY A 353 -3.15 38.37 4.65
N GLU A 354 -3.09 39.10 3.54
CA GLU A 354 -3.58 40.49 3.45
C GLU A 354 -5.09 40.59 3.18
N LEU A 355 -5.85 39.48 3.28
CA LEU A 355 -7.27 39.46 2.93
C LEU A 355 -8.08 40.47 3.74
N THR A 356 -7.93 40.47 5.06
CA THR A 356 -8.77 41.28 5.94
C THR A 356 -8.59 42.78 5.67
N ASP A 357 -7.34 43.21 5.47
CA ASP A 357 -7.03 44.60 5.15
C ASP A 357 -7.54 44.97 3.76
N ALA A 358 -7.26 44.14 2.75
CA ALA A 358 -7.68 44.39 1.38
C ALA A 358 -9.21 44.46 1.21
N VAL A 359 -9.96 43.65 1.97
CA VAL A 359 -11.43 43.67 1.96
C VAL A 359 -11.95 44.91 2.68
N VAL A 360 -11.44 45.21 3.87
CA VAL A 360 -11.89 46.39 4.65
C VAL A 360 -11.63 47.70 3.90
N GLU A 361 -10.53 47.82 3.17
CA GLU A 361 -10.22 49.00 2.36
C GLU A 361 -11.22 49.21 1.20
N LYS A 362 -11.79 48.12 0.66
CA LYS A 362 -12.67 48.15 -0.53
C LYS A 362 -14.16 48.22 -0.20
N LEU A 363 -14.54 47.95 1.04
CA LEU A 363 -15.93 47.99 1.51
C LEU A 363 -16.32 49.36 2.06
N ARG A 364 -17.58 49.75 1.86
CA ARG A 364 -18.13 51.00 2.40
C ARG A 364 -18.46 50.85 3.88
N THR A 365 -18.57 51.97 4.59
CA THR A 365 -18.90 52.01 6.02
C THR A 365 -20.22 51.30 6.35
N GLU A 366 -21.23 51.40 5.48
CA GLU A 366 -22.52 50.73 5.67
C GLU A 366 -22.39 49.20 5.52
N GLU A 367 -21.62 48.74 4.53
CA GLU A 367 -21.34 47.31 4.29
C GLU A 367 -20.57 46.70 5.48
N LEU A 368 -19.57 47.43 6.00
CA LEU A 368 -18.83 47.04 7.21
C LEU A 368 -19.72 47.02 8.45
N SER A 369 -20.65 47.96 8.58
CA SER A 369 -21.57 48.02 9.71
C SER A 369 -22.52 46.82 9.76
N GLU A 370 -23.01 46.36 8.60
CA GLU A 370 -23.82 45.14 8.51
C GLU A 370 -22.99 43.87 8.76
N LEU A 371 -21.75 43.79 8.26
CA LEU A 371 -20.84 42.67 8.54
C LEU A 371 -20.52 42.49 10.02
N PHE A 372 -20.43 43.60 10.77
CA PHE A 372 -20.09 43.59 12.19
C PHE A 372 -21.31 43.64 13.12
N LYS A 373 -22.52 43.48 12.56
CA LYS A 373 -23.77 43.51 13.31
C LYS A 373 -23.81 42.38 14.34
N GLY A 374 -23.99 42.74 15.61
CA GLY A 374 -23.98 41.80 16.73
C GLY A 374 -22.62 41.61 17.42
N LEU A 375 -21.53 42.21 16.89
CA LEU A 375 -20.29 42.33 17.65
C LEU A 375 -20.39 43.42 18.73
N VAL A 376 -19.75 43.18 19.87
CA VAL A 376 -19.61 44.18 20.94
C VAL A 376 -18.79 45.37 20.42
N PRO A 377 -19.16 46.63 20.74
CA PRO A 377 -18.34 47.79 20.43
C PRO A 377 -16.91 47.60 20.94
N SER A 378 -15.93 47.81 20.06
CA SER A 378 -14.52 47.54 20.32
C SER A 378 -13.65 48.65 19.74
N THR A 379 -12.50 48.90 20.38
CA THR A 379 -11.43 49.78 19.87
C THR A 379 -10.52 49.09 18.86
N ALA A 380 -10.73 47.79 18.60
CA ALA A 380 -9.99 47.02 17.60
C ALA A 380 -10.19 47.56 16.18
N SER A 381 -9.20 47.37 15.31
CA SER A 381 -9.30 47.79 13.92
C SER A 381 -10.42 47.02 13.19
N ASN A 382 -10.94 47.57 12.08
CA ASN A 382 -11.95 46.86 11.27
C ASN A 382 -11.41 45.52 10.73
N ALA A 383 -10.11 45.42 10.42
CA ALA A 383 -9.49 44.17 10.00
C ALA A 383 -9.49 43.12 11.13
N GLU A 384 -9.19 43.52 12.37
CA GLU A 384 -9.26 42.63 13.54
C GLU A 384 -10.69 42.18 13.85
N ARG A 385 -11.67 43.09 13.69
CA ARG A 385 -13.09 42.75 13.83
C ARG A 385 -13.53 41.74 12.77
N LEU A 386 -13.10 41.91 11.52
CA LEU A 386 -13.37 40.95 10.45
C LEU A 386 -12.73 39.58 10.74
N ALA A 387 -11.47 39.55 11.21
CA ALA A 387 -10.81 38.32 11.61
C ALA A 387 -11.59 37.57 12.73
N GLN A 388 -12.15 38.30 13.70
CA GLN A 388 -12.99 37.72 14.76
C GLN A 388 -14.31 37.16 14.22
N CYS A 389 -14.96 37.84 13.27
CA CYS A 389 -16.15 37.32 12.57
C CYS A 389 -15.84 36.01 11.85
N LEU A 390 -14.73 35.97 11.09
CA LEU A 390 -14.32 34.77 10.34
C LEU A 390 -14.00 33.59 11.28
N GLU A 391 -13.33 33.83 12.41
CA GLU A 391 -13.07 32.80 13.41
C GLU A 391 -14.36 32.26 14.04
N THR A 392 -15.29 33.16 14.39
CA THR A 392 -16.58 32.77 14.96
C THR A 392 -17.42 31.96 13.97
N HIS A 393 -17.43 32.38 12.70
CA HIS A 393 -18.11 31.68 11.62
C HIS A 393 -17.49 30.32 11.32
N LEU A 394 -16.16 30.21 11.37
CA LEU A 394 -15.45 28.93 11.27
C LEU A 394 -15.89 27.97 12.39
N ALA A 395 -15.95 28.44 13.63
CA ALA A 395 -16.37 27.60 14.76
C ALA A 395 -17.79 27.05 14.56
N ALA A 396 -18.68 27.81 13.92
CA ALA A 396 -20.05 27.40 13.62
C ALA A 396 -20.18 26.48 12.38
N THR A 397 -19.25 26.54 11.43
CA THR A 397 -19.34 25.87 10.11
C THR A 397 -18.26 24.82 9.85
N LYS A 398 -17.43 24.53 10.86
CA LYS A 398 -16.24 23.67 10.76
C LYS A 398 -16.48 22.33 10.05
N ASP A 399 -17.59 21.66 10.37
CA ASP A 399 -17.90 20.32 9.85
C ASP A 399 -18.27 20.34 8.36
N LEU A 400 -18.71 21.49 7.84
CA LEU A 400 -19.07 21.68 6.42
C LEU A 400 -17.90 22.21 5.58
N LEU A 401 -16.85 22.72 6.22
CA LEU A 401 -15.76 23.41 5.53
C LEU A 401 -14.91 22.47 4.69
N PHE A 402 -14.54 21.31 5.25
CA PHE A 402 -13.63 20.38 4.58
C PHE A 402 -14.08 19.97 3.17
N PRO A 403 -15.32 19.45 2.92
CA PRO A 403 -15.71 19.04 1.58
C PRO A 403 -15.73 20.22 0.60
N LYS A 404 -16.03 21.43 1.06
CA LYS A 404 -16.01 22.65 0.24
C LYS A 404 -14.59 23.03 -0.18
N ILE A 405 -13.65 23.10 0.76
CA ILE A 405 -12.26 23.48 0.47
C ILE A 405 -11.54 22.40 -0.34
N TYR A 406 -11.80 21.13 -0.05
CA TYR A 406 -11.29 20.03 -0.86
C TYR A 406 -11.77 20.16 -2.30
N ALA A 407 -13.08 20.37 -2.54
CA ALA A 407 -13.60 20.55 -3.89
C ALA A 407 -12.95 21.74 -4.62
N LEU A 408 -12.77 22.90 -3.96
CA LEU A 408 -12.13 24.07 -4.56
C LEU A 408 -10.67 23.82 -4.96
N THR A 409 -9.95 22.99 -4.22
CA THR A 409 -8.52 22.71 -4.46
C THR A 409 -8.28 21.45 -5.29
N ASP A 410 -9.31 20.65 -5.57
CA ASP A 410 -9.25 19.40 -6.35
C ASP A 410 -9.75 19.53 -7.79
N GLN A 411 -9.57 20.71 -8.37
CA GLN A 411 -10.01 21.01 -9.74
C GLN A 411 -9.06 20.43 -10.80
N PRO A 412 -9.60 19.89 -11.91
CA PRO A 412 -8.81 19.43 -13.05
C PRO A 412 -8.02 20.59 -13.69
N GLU A 413 -6.81 20.31 -14.18
CA GLU A 413 -5.92 21.30 -14.79
C GLU A 413 -5.97 21.30 -16.31
N THR A 414 -6.38 20.20 -16.93
CA THR A 414 -6.40 20.04 -18.38
C THR A 414 -7.80 19.69 -18.91
N PRO A 415 -8.10 19.97 -20.20
CA PRO A 415 -9.38 19.59 -20.80
C PRO A 415 -9.67 18.08 -20.73
N ILE A 416 -8.64 17.24 -20.85
CA ILE A 416 -8.77 15.78 -20.74
C ILE A 416 -9.16 15.41 -19.31
N GLU A 417 -8.49 15.96 -18.29
CA GLU A 417 -8.87 15.75 -16.89
C GLU A 417 -10.30 16.21 -16.61
N GLY A 418 -10.73 17.35 -17.18
CA GLY A 418 -12.11 17.84 -17.08
C GLY A 418 -13.13 16.87 -17.70
N HIS A 419 -12.78 16.25 -18.84
CA HIS A 419 -13.62 15.22 -19.45
C HIS A 419 -13.72 13.95 -18.58
N ILE A 420 -12.58 13.49 -18.02
CA ILE A 420 -12.57 12.35 -17.08
C ILE A 420 -13.42 12.68 -15.85
N ARG A 421 -13.24 13.85 -15.24
CA ARG A 421 -14.01 14.31 -14.07
C ARG A 421 -15.52 14.35 -14.34
N THR A 422 -15.92 14.70 -15.55
CA THR A 422 -17.34 14.74 -15.93
C THR A 422 -17.97 13.34 -15.91
N LYS A 423 -17.24 12.33 -16.39
CA LYS A 423 -17.69 10.93 -16.36
C LYS A 423 -17.52 10.28 -14.98
N TYR A 424 -16.48 10.66 -14.24
CA TYR A 424 -16.10 10.12 -12.93
C TYR A 424 -16.02 11.25 -11.88
N PRO A 425 -17.16 11.76 -11.37
CA PRO A 425 -17.19 12.95 -10.51
C PRO A 425 -16.39 12.80 -9.20
N THR A 426 -16.36 11.60 -8.65
CA THR A 426 -15.74 11.29 -7.34
C THR A 426 -14.24 11.04 -7.41
N LEU A 427 -13.66 10.88 -8.62
CA LEU A 427 -12.28 10.45 -8.81
C LEU A 427 -11.28 11.61 -8.56
N PRO A 428 -10.42 11.57 -7.53
CA PRO A 428 -9.53 12.68 -7.17
C PRO A 428 -8.62 13.18 -8.30
N LYS A 429 -8.21 14.45 -8.23
CA LYS A 429 -7.32 15.06 -9.24
C LYS A 429 -6.05 14.24 -9.49
N SER A 430 -5.46 13.65 -8.44
CA SER A 430 -4.26 12.82 -8.54
C SER A 430 -4.46 11.64 -9.50
N TYR A 431 -5.65 11.04 -9.55
CA TYR A 431 -5.99 9.98 -10.49
C TYR A 431 -6.23 10.50 -11.91
N LEU A 432 -6.82 11.69 -12.07
CA LEU A 432 -6.96 12.32 -13.39
C LEU A 432 -5.59 12.58 -14.02
N GLN A 433 -4.65 13.07 -13.20
CA GLN A 433 -3.25 13.27 -13.60
C GLN A 433 -2.58 11.93 -13.91
N GLN A 434 -2.76 10.89 -13.07
CA GLN A 434 -2.21 9.55 -13.31
C GLN A 434 -2.68 8.95 -14.65
N LEU A 435 -3.99 9.01 -14.94
CA LEU A 435 -4.55 8.56 -16.21
C LEU A 435 -3.94 9.33 -17.39
N THR A 436 -3.79 10.66 -17.26
CA THR A 436 -3.28 11.53 -18.33
C THR A 436 -1.77 11.39 -18.57
N LEU A 437 -0.99 11.05 -17.53
CA LEU A 437 0.47 10.85 -17.61
C LEU A 437 0.86 9.69 -18.53
N SER A 438 0.01 8.66 -18.60
CA SER A 438 0.27 7.45 -19.37
C SER A 438 -0.02 7.60 -20.88
N LEU A 439 -0.76 8.65 -21.27
CA LEU A 439 -1.20 8.85 -22.65
C LEU A 439 -0.08 9.37 -23.56
N SER A 440 0.04 8.73 -24.72
CA SER A 440 0.81 9.23 -25.86
C SER A 440 0.22 10.52 -26.44
N ALA A 441 1.00 11.23 -27.24
CA ALA A 441 0.53 12.44 -27.91
C ALA A 441 -0.64 12.15 -28.88
N LEU A 442 -0.65 10.99 -29.53
CA LEU A 442 -1.70 10.58 -30.46
C LEU A 442 -3.02 10.29 -29.73
N GLU A 443 -2.95 9.57 -28.61
CA GLU A 443 -4.11 9.27 -27.77
C GLU A 443 -4.73 10.55 -27.19
N LYS A 444 -3.91 11.50 -26.73
CA LYS A 444 -4.40 12.82 -26.28
C LYS A 444 -5.16 13.55 -27.39
N GLN A 445 -4.63 13.54 -28.61
CA GLN A 445 -5.32 14.14 -29.76
C GLN A 445 -6.63 13.42 -30.10
N GLN A 446 -6.64 12.09 -30.05
CA GLN A 446 -7.82 11.28 -30.31
C GLN A 446 -8.94 11.61 -29.31
N ILE A 447 -8.65 11.60 -28.01
CA ILE A 447 -9.62 11.90 -26.95
C ILE A 447 -10.21 13.30 -27.13
N VAL A 448 -9.38 14.29 -27.43
CA VAL A 448 -9.84 15.68 -27.65
C VAL A 448 -10.72 15.77 -28.92
N ARG A 449 -10.35 15.08 -30.00
CA ARG A 449 -11.10 15.08 -31.26
C ARG A 449 -12.44 14.37 -31.15
N GLU A 450 -12.45 13.18 -30.55
CA GLU A 450 -13.61 12.28 -30.47
C GLU A 450 -14.49 12.56 -29.26
N ARG A 451 -13.97 13.29 -28.26
CA ARG A 451 -14.63 13.57 -26.97
C ARG A 451 -15.10 12.28 -26.29
N GLN A 452 -14.28 11.23 -26.39
CA GLN A 452 -14.49 9.93 -25.78
C GLN A 452 -13.19 9.46 -25.14
N LEU A 453 -13.30 8.82 -23.99
CA LEU A 453 -12.17 8.17 -23.35
C LEU A 453 -11.85 6.85 -24.06
N LEU A 454 -10.59 6.44 -24.01
CA LEU A 454 -10.19 5.13 -24.53
C LEU A 454 -10.77 4.02 -23.63
N PRO A 455 -11.23 2.88 -24.18
CA PRO A 455 -11.85 1.80 -23.39
C PRO A 455 -11.02 1.33 -22.19
N LEU A 456 -9.70 1.24 -22.36
CA LEU A 456 -8.78 0.88 -21.28
C LEU A 456 -8.79 1.90 -20.14
N MET A 457 -8.80 3.19 -20.46
CA MET A 457 -8.87 4.26 -19.45
C MET A 457 -10.17 4.20 -18.64
N GLU A 458 -11.28 3.83 -19.28
CA GLU A 458 -12.57 3.67 -18.59
C GLU A 458 -12.51 2.52 -17.59
N THR A 459 -11.92 1.40 -17.98
CA THR A 459 -11.72 0.24 -17.09
C THR A 459 -10.87 0.62 -15.89
N GLU A 460 -9.76 1.32 -16.10
CA GLU A 460 -8.91 1.78 -15.01
C GLU A 460 -9.60 2.80 -14.10
N ALA A 461 -10.36 3.74 -14.68
CA ALA A 461 -11.09 4.73 -13.91
C ALA A 461 -12.17 4.06 -13.01
N ASP A 462 -12.81 3.00 -13.48
CA ASP A 462 -13.74 2.19 -12.70
C ASP A 462 -13.02 1.50 -11.51
N GLU A 463 -11.81 0.97 -11.75
CA GLU A 463 -10.99 0.36 -10.69
C GLU A 463 -10.53 1.40 -9.64
N TYR A 464 -10.01 2.54 -10.09
CA TYR A 464 -9.59 3.63 -9.21
C TYR A 464 -10.76 4.20 -8.41
N SER A 465 -11.97 4.24 -8.98
CA SER A 465 -13.17 4.68 -8.25
C SER A 465 -13.47 3.76 -7.06
N LYS A 466 -13.38 2.43 -7.25
CA LYS A 466 -13.55 1.44 -6.16
C LYS A 466 -12.46 1.59 -5.09
N GLU A 467 -11.23 1.84 -5.51
CA GLU A 467 -10.10 2.06 -4.60
C GLU A 467 -10.33 3.30 -3.71
N VAL A 468 -10.79 4.40 -4.32
CA VAL A 468 -11.14 5.64 -3.62
C VAL A 468 -12.30 5.43 -2.66
N GLU A 469 -13.39 4.79 -3.07
CA GLU A 469 -14.54 4.48 -2.20
C GLU A 469 -14.11 3.71 -0.95
N THR A 470 -13.26 2.71 -1.14
CA THR A 470 -12.75 1.92 -0.03
C THR A 470 -11.82 2.76 0.86
N ALA A 471 -11.00 3.65 0.29
CA ALA A 471 -10.21 4.60 1.09
C ALA A 471 -11.10 5.54 1.91
N ARG A 472 -12.18 6.08 1.34
CA ARG A 472 -13.15 6.93 2.06
C ARG A 472 -13.81 6.22 3.25
N THR A 473 -14.00 4.91 3.14
CA THR A 473 -14.52 4.09 4.25
C THR A 473 -13.61 4.12 5.47
N TYR A 474 -12.28 4.03 5.28
CA TYR A 474 -11.30 4.12 6.38
C TYR A 474 -11.05 5.57 6.80
N GLU A 475 -11.11 6.53 5.88
CA GLU A 475 -10.97 7.95 6.22
C GLU A 475 -12.00 8.43 7.24
N GLY A 476 -13.24 7.93 7.15
CA GLY A 476 -14.30 8.32 8.09
C GLY A 476 -13.99 8.01 9.57
N LEU A 477 -12.99 7.15 9.84
CA LEU A 477 -12.49 6.89 11.20
C LEU A 477 -11.70 8.08 11.77
N TYR A 478 -11.09 8.90 10.91
CA TYR A 478 -10.13 9.95 11.26
C TYR A 478 -10.55 11.35 10.81
N LEU A 479 -11.19 11.48 9.65
CA LEU A 479 -11.64 12.74 9.08
C LEU A 479 -13.12 12.96 9.44
N ASP A 480 -13.42 14.05 10.14
CA ASP A 480 -14.78 14.37 10.62
C ASP A 480 -15.71 14.95 9.53
N SER A 481 -15.23 15.03 8.28
CA SER A 481 -15.80 15.85 7.20
C SER A 481 -16.95 15.25 6.40
N ALA A 482 -17.25 13.97 6.61
CA ALA A 482 -18.41 13.20 6.18
C ALA A 482 -18.03 11.73 6.38
N ARG A 483 -18.77 10.98 7.20
CA ARG A 483 -18.56 9.55 7.38
C ARG A 483 -19.50 8.80 6.43
N PRO A 484 -18.97 8.11 5.40
CA PRO A 484 -19.79 7.18 4.62
C PRO A 484 -20.47 6.17 5.52
N LEU A 485 -21.63 5.66 5.09
CA LEU A 485 -22.33 4.59 5.82
C LEU A 485 -21.41 3.38 6.07
N ASP A 486 -20.55 3.05 5.11
CA ASP A 486 -19.58 1.95 5.22
C ASP A 486 -18.62 2.13 6.41
N THR A 487 -18.28 3.37 6.77
CA THR A 487 -17.50 3.68 7.99
C THR A 487 -18.30 3.31 9.24
N ASP A 488 -19.58 3.66 9.28
CA ASP A 488 -20.44 3.37 10.42
C ASP A 488 -20.67 1.86 10.58
N GLN A 489 -20.79 1.12 9.46
CA GLN A 489 -20.82 -0.34 9.44
C GLN A 489 -19.49 -0.93 9.93
N LEU A 490 -18.36 -0.39 9.47
CA LEU A 490 -17.02 -0.81 9.90
C LEU A 490 -16.84 -0.60 11.43
N ILE A 491 -17.28 0.55 11.96
CA ILE A 491 -17.25 0.85 13.40
C ILE A 491 -18.08 -0.17 14.17
N LEU A 492 -19.35 -0.36 13.79
CA LEU A 492 -20.27 -1.26 14.49
C LEU A 492 -19.73 -2.69 14.54
N MET A 493 -19.25 -3.19 13.40
CA MET A 493 -18.83 -4.59 13.27
C MET A 493 -17.54 -4.90 14.05
N ASN A 494 -16.70 -3.88 14.31
CA ASN A 494 -15.49 -4.02 15.10
C ASN A 494 -15.69 -3.83 16.61
N LEU A 495 -16.90 -3.47 17.08
CA LEU A 495 -17.19 -3.34 18.51
C LEU A 495 -16.91 -4.64 19.28
N ARG A 496 -17.12 -5.81 18.66
CA ARG A 496 -16.89 -7.11 19.27
C ARG A 496 -15.43 -7.39 19.66
N HIS A 497 -14.49 -6.65 19.10
CA HIS A 497 -13.05 -6.80 19.37
C HIS A 497 -12.56 -5.84 20.46
N LEU A 498 -13.46 -5.02 21.00
CA LEU A 498 -13.14 -4.18 22.14
C LEU A 498 -12.93 -5.04 23.40
N PRO A 499 -11.95 -4.70 24.24
CA PRO A 499 -11.76 -5.39 25.51
C PRO A 499 -13.03 -5.26 26.37
N ASN A 500 -13.49 -6.38 26.93
CA ASN A 500 -14.72 -6.48 27.74
C ASN A 500 -16.03 -6.28 26.97
N TRP A 501 -16.06 -6.44 25.64
CA TRP A 501 -17.33 -6.55 24.91
C TRP A 501 -18.12 -7.76 25.41
N ALA A 502 -19.38 -7.55 25.82
CA ALA A 502 -20.20 -8.63 26.36
C ALA A 502 -20.96 -9.37 25.27
N ASP A 503 -20.86 -10.70 25.28
CA ASP A 503 -21.64 -11.57 24.37
C ASP A 503 -23.16 -11.53 24.66
N SER A 504 -23.58 -10.92 25.77
CA SER A 504 -24.97 -10.68 26.13
C SER A 504 -25.64 -9.55 25.35
N VAL A 505 -24.92 -8.81 24.51
CA VAL A 505 -25.45 -7.69 23.72
C VAL A 505 -25.44 -8.00 22.23
N HIS A 506 -26.55 -7.72 21.55
CA HIS A 506 -26.66 -7.76 20.09
C HIS A 506 -27.31 -6.49 19.57
N ILE A 507 -26.59 -5.79 18.68
CA ILE A 507 -27.02 -4.52 18.10
C ILE A 507 -27.23 -4.70 16.60
N LYS A 508 -28.41 -4.29 16.11
CA LYS A 508 -28.73 -4.20 14.68
C LYS A 508 -28.82 -2.74 14.26
N MET A 509 -28.15 -2.37 13.19
CA MET A 509 -28.28 -1.07 12.53
C MET A 509 -29.24 -1.20 11.35
N ARG A 510 -30.26 -0.35 11.27
CA ARG A 510 -31.28 -0.35 10.22
C ARG A 510 -31.49 1.03 9.63
N ASP A 511 -31.86 1.07 8.35
CA ASP A 511 -32.11 2.31 7.63
C ASP A 511 -33.54 2.80 7.80
N ALA A 512 -33.71 4.10 8.06
CA ALA A 512 -34.95 4.88 8.16
C ALA A 512 -35.98 4.45 9.22
N THR A 513 -36.16 3.15 9.49
CA THR A 513 -37.19 2.63 10.40
C THR A 513 -36.71 1.40 11.17
N LEU A 514 -37.41 1.06 12.26
CA LEU A 514 -37.17 -0.14 13.08
C LEU A 514 -37.25 -1.47 12.32
N ASN A 515 -38.01 -1.50 11.22
CA ASN A 515 -38.18 -2.66 10.35
C ASN A 515 -37.52 -2.47 8.98
N GLY A 516 -36.77 -1.37 8.79
CA GLY A 516 -36.08 -1.06 7.54
C GLY A 516 -34.92 -2.01 7.25
N THR A 517 -34.27 -1.82 6.11
CA THR A 517 -33.17 -2.67 5.64
C THR A 517 -32.08 -2.79 6.72
N LEU A 518 -31.62 -4.02 6.98
CA LEU A 518 -30.50 -4.26 7.89
C LEU A 518 -29.21 -3.76 7.23
N LEU A 519 -28.60 -2.74 7.81
CA LEU A 519 -27.36 -2.16 7.35
C LEU A 519 -26.15 -2.89 7.94
N SER A 520 -26.17 -3.19 9.24
CA SER A 520 -25.14 -3.98 9.90
C SER A 520 -25.58 -4.56 11.23
N SER A 521 -24.83 -5.51 11.78
CA SER A 521 -25.08 -6.06 13.11
C SER A 521 -23.79 -6.50 13.80
N VAL A 522 -23.84 -6.56 15.13
CA VAL A 522 -22.75 -7.06 15.99
C VAL A 522 -23.30 -7.74 17.23
N GLY A 523 -22.60 -8.76 17.72
CA GLY A 523 -22.96 -9.54 18.90
C GLY A 523 -23.67 -10.86 18.59
N SER A 524 -23.87 -11.70 19.60
CA SER A 524 -24.46 -13.04 19.45
C SER A 524 -25.97 -12.99 19.14
N ASP A 525 -26.48 -13.87 18.28
CA ASP A 525 -27.92 -14.00 18.05
C ASP A 525 -28.69 -14.49 19.30
N THR A 526 -27.99 -15.14 20.24
CA THR A 526 -28.54 -15.59 21.54
C THR A 526 -28.42 -14.54 22.64
N ALA A 527 -27.94 -13.34 22.34
CA ALA A 527 -27.80 -12.25 23.31
C ALA A 527 -29.13 -11.88 23.98
N VAL A 528 -29.07 -11.69 25.29
CA VAL A 528 -30.22 -11.28 26.13
C VAL A 528 -30.65 -9.85 25.81
N HIS A 529 -29.68 -8.96 25.55
CA HIS A 529 -29.93 -7.56 25.25
C HIS A 529 -29.88 -7.30 23.75
N ARG A 530 -31.06 -7.39 23.11
CA ARG A 530 -31.24 -7.03 21.70
C ARG A 530 -31.55 -5.54 21.57
N ARG A 531 -30.86 -4.86 20.66
CA ARG A 531 -30.94 -3.42 20.42
C ARG A 531 -31.01 -3.11 18.94
N VAL A 532 -31.66 -2.00 18.60
CA VAL A 532 -31.74 -1.50 17.22
C VAL A 532 -31.28 -0.05 17.17
N LEU A 533 -30.31 0.25 16.30
CA LEU A 533 -29.94 1.60 15.91
C LEU A 533 -30.66 1.91 14.59
N VAL A 534 -31.54 2.90 14.59
CA VAL A 534 -32.19 3.38 13.35
C VAL A 534 -31.44 4.60 12.86
N ARG A 535 -31.01 4.55 11.60
CA ARG A 535 -30.34 5.64 10.91
C ARG A 535 -31.37 6.58 10.29
N GLU A 536 -31.25 7.87 10.59
CA GLU A 536 -32.01 8.97 9.99
C GLU A 536 -30.98 9.96 9.42
N GLU A 537 -30.80 9.95 8.09
CA GLU A 537 -29.72 10.68 7.40
C GLU A 537 -28.31 10.32 7.94
N ALA A 538 -27.63 11.26 8.60
CA ALA A 538 -26.30 11.08 9.21
C ALA A 538 -26.36 10.87 10.74
N GLN A 539 -27.57 10.78 11.30
CA GLN A 539 -27.81 10.60 12.74
C GLN A 539 -28.47 9.27 13.04
N TYR A 540 -28.44 8.89 14.31
CA TYR A 540 -28.92 7.60 14.80
C TYR A 540 -29.82 7.78 16.02
N ARG A 541 -30.80 6.89 16.15
CA ARG A 541 -31.60 6.73 17.36
C ARG A 541 -31.55 5.27 17.83
N ALA A 542 -31.27 5.06 19.11
CA ALA A 542 -31.22 3.73 19.71
C ALA A 542 -32.60 3.29 20.25
N TYR A 543 -32.90 2.01 20.14
CA TYR A 543 -34.15 1.39 20.60
C TYR A 543 -33.88 0.07 21.33
N ASP A 544 -34.76 -0.26 22.28
CA ASP A 544 -34.79 -1.57 22.94
C ASP A 544 -35.51 -2.64 22.09
N ALA A 545 -35.61 -3.86 22.62
CA ALA A 545 -36.28 -4.97 21.95
C ALA A 545 -37.81 -4.80 21.83
N ALA A 546 -38.42 -3.94 22.66
CA ALA A 546 -39.85 -3.63 22.63
C ALA A 546 -40.16 -2.45 21.68
N GLY A 547 -39.14 -1.81 21.11
CA GLY A 547 -39.28 -0.66 20.22
C GLY A 547 -39.37 0.68 20.94
N ASN A 548 -39.04 0.75 22.24
CA ASN A 548 -38.98 2.02 22.96
C ASN A 548 -37.65 2.73 22.66
N PRO A 549 -37.65 4.06 22.44
CA PRO A 549 -36.43 4.82 22.21
C PRO A 549 -35.58 4.88 23.49
N LEU A 550 -34.30 4.58 23.36
CA LEU A 550 -33.28 4.67 24.40
C LEU A 550 -32.46 5.97 24.31
N SER A 551 -32.56 6.69 23.20
CA SER A 551 -31.89 7.97 22.97
C SER A 551 -32.73 8.90 22.09
N GLY A 552 -32.37 10.19 22.06
CA GLY A 552 -32.74 11.09 20.96
C GLY A 552 -31.89 10.82 19.70
N LEU A 553 -32.07 11.64 18.66
CA LEU A 553 -31.15 11.65 17.51
C LEU A 553 -29.79 12.16 17.95
N ALA A 554 -28.75 11.38 17.66
CA ALA A 554 -27.38 11.70 17.99
C ALA A 554 -26.42 11.06 16.98
N ASP A 555 -25.13 11.36 17.09
CA ASP A 555 -24.12 10.64 16.32
C ASP A 555 -24.07 9.14 16.70
N LEU A 556 -23.39 8.35 15.85
CA LEU A 556 -23.28 6.91 16.01
C LEU A 556 -22.73 6.49 17.39
N TYR A 557 -21.69 7.16 17.89
CA TYR A 557 -21.06 6.78 19.15
C TYR A 557 -22.03 6.99 20.31
N ILE A 558 -22.65 8.17 20.39
CA ILE A 558 -23.64 8.46 21.45
C ILE A 558 -24.78 7.44 21.41
N SER A 559 -25.27 7.08 20.23
CA SER A 559 -26.33 6.09 20.06
C SER A 559 -25.89 4.66 20.44
N ILE A 560 -24.65 4.26 20.15
CA ILE A 560 -24.07 3.00 20.63
C ILE A 560 -24.03 2.99 22.16
N LYS A 561 -23.58 4.08 22.81
CA LYS A 561 -23.55 4.18 24.28
C LYS A 561 -24.92 3.93 24.90
N ALA A 562 -25.95 4.53 24.31
CA ALA A 562 -27.33 4.38 24.77
C ALA A 562 -27.85 2.94 24.60
N ALA A 563 -27.42 2.24 23.55
CA ALA A 563 -27.79 0.85 23.30
C ALA A 563 -27.19 -0.13 24.33
N LEU A 564 -26.01 0.15 24.90
CA LEU A 564 -25.35 -0.75 25.87
C LEU A 564 -26.10 -0.84 27.21
N PRO A 565 -26.09 -2.00 27.91
CA PRO A 565 -26.65 -2.18 29.26
C PRO A 565 -25.96 -1.29 30.31
N GLU A 566 -26.66 -0.98 31.40
CA GLU A 566 -26.18 -0.04 32.43
C GLU A 566 -24.86 -0.46 33.09
N ALA A 567 -24.66 -1.76 33.37
CA ALA A 567 -23.40 -2.29 33.89
C ALA A 567 -22.20 -2.02 32.96
N GLU A 568 -22.43 -1.97 31.65
CA GLU A 568 -21.42 -1.66 30.62
C GLU A 568 -21.31 -0.15 30.35
N ARG A 569 -22.31 0.65 30.75
CA ARG A 569 -22.25 2.12 30.76
C ARG A 569 -21.35 2.67 31.88
N PHE A 570 -21.13 1.94 32.98
CA PHE A 570 -20.47 2.49 34.18
C PHE A 570 -18.94 2.62 34.14
N ALA A 571 -18.26 2.09 33.11
CA ALA A 571 -16.84 2.42 32.84
C ALA A 571 -16.67 3.77 32.06
N ALA A 572 -17.77 4.48 31.79
CA ALA A 572 -17.85 5.56 30.81
C ALA A 572 -17.94 6.97 31.42
N ALA A 573 -16.80 7.53 31.88
CA ALA A 573 -16.70 8.98 32.15
C ALA A 573 -17.01 9.85 30.90
N ASN A 574 -17.03 11.18 31.06
CA ASN A 574 -17.35 12.21 30.04
C ASN A 574 -16.64 12.08 28.67
N SER A 575 -15.56 11.30 28.58
CA SER A 575 -14.78 11.01 27.35
C SER A 575 -15.04 9.63 26.73
N TRP A 576 -16.19 8.99 26.98
CA TRP A 576 -16.50 7.66 26.42
C TRP A 576 -16.44 7.63 24.88
N ALA A 577 -17.01 8.63 24.20
CA ALA A 577 -17.02 8.65 22.74
C ALA A 577 -15.60 8.70 22.17
N ASP A 578 -14.74 9.56 22.71
CA ASP A 578 -13.33 9.66 22.29
C ASP A 578 -12.54 8.40 22.61
N ARG A 579 -12.77 7.78 23.79
CA ARG A 579 -12.10 6.52 24.16
C ARG A 579 -12.52 5.37 23.26
N VAL A 580 -13.82 5.23 22.97
CA VAL A 580 -14.32 4.18 22.08
C VAL A 580 -13.86 4.42 20.65
N LYS A 581 -13.92 5.65 20.15
CA LYS A 581 -13.35 6.03 18.84
C LYS A 581 -11.88 5.62 18.76
N THR A 582 -11.07 5.99 19.76
CA THR A 582 -9.64 5.65 19.81
C THR A 582 -9.41 4.14 19.88
N ALA A 583 -10.18 3.43 20.70
CA ALA A 583 -10.06 1.98 20.86
C ALA A 583 -10.46 1.23 19.58
N ILE A 584 -11.55 1.64 18.91
CA ILE A 584 -11.99 1.06 17.63
C ILE A 584 -10.95 1.34 16.54
N ASN A 585 -10.46 2.56 16.43
CA ASN A 585 -9.42 2.89 15.45
C ASN A 585 -8.17 2.03 15.67
N SER A 586 -7.73 1.88 16.92
CA SER A 586 -6.58 1.01 17.28
C SER A 586 -6.83 -0.47 16.95
N VAL A 587 -8.06 -0.96 17.17
CA VAL A 587 -8.47 -2.32 16.80
C VAL A 587 -8.38 -2.49 15.28
N ILE A 588 -8.93 -1.55 14.51
CA ILE A 588 -8.96 -1.61 13.05
C ILE A 588 -7.54 -1.55 12.48
N GLU A 589 -6.69 -0.63 12.96
CA GLU A 589 -5.28 -0.54 12.57
C GLU A 589 -4.54 -1.87 12.82
N ARG A 590 -4.71 -2.45 14.02
CA ARG A 590 -4.09 -3.73 14.36
C ARG A 590 -4.59 -4.88 13.48
N LEU A 591 -5.89 -4.95 13.21
CA LEU A 591 -6.47 -5.99 12.36
C LEU A 591 -6.01 -5.83 10.90
N HIS A 592 -5.84 -4.60 10.41
CA HIS A 592 -5.37 -4.34 9.05
C HIS A 592 -3.88 -4.67 8.87
N LYS A 593 -3.06 -4.48 9.91
CA LYS A 593 -1.65 -4.91 9.91
C LYS A 593 -1.48 -6.44 9.91
N GLN A 594 -2.54 -7.19 10.17
CA GLN A 594 -2.53 -8.65 10.08
C GLN A 594 -3.00 -9.07 8.67
N PRO A 595 -2.15 -9.65 7.82
CA PRO A 595 -2.56 -10.14 6.52
C PRO A 595 -3.67 -11.17 6.68
N LEU A 596 -4.71 -11.02 5.88
CA LEU A 596 -5.81 -11.98 5.79
C LEU A 596 -5.29 -13.33 5.33
N ALA A 597 -5.75 -14.38 5.99
CA ALA A 597 -5.54 -15.75 5.52
C ALA A 597 -6.52 -16.06 4.39
N ILE A 598 -6.16 -15.64 3.18
CA ILE A 598 -6.92 -15.90 1.97
C ILE A 598 -6.47 -17.26 1.41
N ARG A 599 -7.42 -18.15 1.17
CA ARG A 599 -7.13 -19.45 0.56
C ARG A 599 -6.83 -19.24 -0.92
N GLU A 600 -5.89 -20.01 -1.44
CA GLU A 600 -5.51 -20.01 -2.85
C GLU A 600 -5.68 -21.42 -3.39
N GLY A 601 -6.43 -21.55 -4.48
CA GLY A 601 -6.41 -22.79 -5.25
C GLY A 601 -5.07 -22.99 -5.94
N VAL A 602 -4.94 -24.15 -6.57
CA VAL A 602 -3.78 -24.52 -7.35
C VAL A 602 -3.66 -23.58 -8.55
N ALA A 603 -2.50 -22.94 -8.75
CA ALA A 603 -2.29 -22.05 -9.90
C ALA A 603 -2.51 -22.85 -11.19
N SER A 604 -3.52 -22.46 -11.97
CA SER A 604 -3.73 -23.04 -13.29
C SER A 604 -2.62 -22.57 -14.22
N TRP A 605 -1.99 -23.50 -14.92
CA TRP A 605 -1.24 -23.14 -16.12
C TRP A 605 -2.27 -22.92 -17.23
N PRO A 606 -2.24 -21.76 -17.92
CA PRO A 606 -3.00 -21.60 -19.14
C PRO A 606 -2.71 -22.80 -20.06
N THR A 607 -3.76 -23.36 -20.66
CA THR A 607 -3.58 -24.22 -21.84
C THR A 607 -2.85 -23.45 -22.94
N GLU A 608 -2.28 -24.16 -23.94
CA GLU A 608 -1.64 -23.51 -25.08
C GLU A 608 -2.48 -22.34 -25.61
N PRO A 609 -1.86 -21.19 -25.93
CA PRO A 609 -2.56 -20.01 -26.40
C PRO A 609 -3.58 -20.31 -27.47
N ALA A 610 -4.82 -19.87 -27.29
CA ALA A 610 -5.85 -20.00 -28.32
C ALA A 610 -5.70 -18.90 -29.38
N ASN A 611 -5.15 -17.74 -28.99
CA ASN A 611 -5.03 -16.55 -29.81
C ASN A 611 -3.57 -16.06 -29.88
N PRO A 612 -3.15 -15.44 -31.00
CA PRO A 612 -1.88 -14.73 -31.05
C PRO A 612 -1.86 -13.57 -30.05
N GLY A 613 -0.73 -13.34 -29.38
CA GLY A 613 -0.59 -12.27 -28.40
C GLY A 613 -0.58 -10.88 -29.05
N PHE A 614 -0.76 -9.84 -28.23
CA PHE A 614 -0.61 -8.46 -28.68
C PHE A 614 0.86 -8.00 -28.56
N PRO A 615 1.32 -7.06 -29.42
CA PRO A 615 2.63 -6.45 -29.24
C PRO A 615 2.67 -5.63 -27.94
N LEU A 616 3.83 -5.56 -27.30
CA LEU A 616 4.04 -4.68 -26.14
C LEU A 616 3.95 -3.22 -26.59
N ASP A 617 3.24 -2.39 -25.81
CA ASP A 617 3.15 -0.96 -26.07
C ASP A 617 4.53 -0.32 -25.92
N THR A 618 5.07 0.20 -27.03
CA THR A 618 6.39 0.84 -27.07
C THR A 618 6.54 2.02 -26.10
N HIS A 619 5.45 2.63 -25.62
CA HIS A 619 5.51 3.67 -24.59
C HIS A 619 5.96 3.15 -23.21
N PHE A 620 5.87 1.84 -22.97
CA PHE A 620 6.32 1.21 -21.72
C PHE A 620 7.81 0.85 -21.78
N ALA A 621 8.42 0.94 -22.95
CA ALA A 621 9.84 0.67 -23.12
C ALA A 621 10.69 1.72 -22.38
N ARG A 622 11.79 1.26 -21.79
CA ARG A 622 12.84 2.16 -21.27
C ARG A 622 13.46 2.93 -22.43
N GLN A 623 13.56 4.25 -22.27
CA GLN A 623 14.24 5.11 -23.25
C GLN A 623 15.75 4.84 -23.30
N GLU A 624 16.33 4.48 -22.16
CA GLU A 624 17.75 4.15 -22.03
C GLU A 624 17.94 2.65 -21.78
N THR A 625 19.00 2.09 -22.35
CA THR A 625 19.36 0.67 -22.14
C THR A 625 19.79 0.46 -20.70
N PRO A 626 19.14 -0.43 -19.93
CA PRO A 626 19.57 -0.73 -18.57
C PRO A 626 20.97 -1.35 -18.56
N THR A 627 21.79 -0.98 -17.58
CA THR A 627 23.14 -1.52 -17.38
C THR A 627 23.13 -2.63 -16.32
N ASN A 628 24.18 -3.47 -16.31
CA ASN A 628 24.37 -4.56 -15.34
C ASN A 628 23.26 -5.64 -15.34
N LEU A 629 22.78 -6.03 -16.52
CA LEU A 629 21.77 -7.07 -16.68
C LEU A 629 22.38 -8.48 -16.75
N SER A 630 21.74 -9.44 -16.07
CA SER A 630 22.00 -10.88 -16.20
C SER A 630 20.77 -11.62 -16.71
N LEU A 631 20.92 -12.45 -17.74
CA LEU A 631 19.81 -13.23 -18.32
C LEU A 631 19.52 -14.49 -17.47
N ARG A 632 18.25 -14.69 -17.13
CA ARG A 632 17.74 -15.86 -16.39
C ARG A 632 17.30 -16.98 -17.34
N ALA A 633 17.07 -18.17 -16.79
CA ALA A 633 16.63 -19.35 -17.55
C ALA A 633 15.24 -19.20 -18.17
N ASP A 634 14.38 -18.37 -17.58
CA ASP A 634 13.04 -18.04 -18.07
C ASP A 634 13.04 -16.89 -19.11
N GLY A 635 14.22 -16.50 -19.62
CA GLY A 635 14.38 -15.46 -20.64
C GLY A 635 14.17 -14.02 -20.16
N VAL A 636 14.03 -13.82 -18.84
CA VAL A 636 13.92 -12.51 -18.20
C VAL A 636 15.32 -12.01 -17.81
N TYR A 637 15.59 -10.73 -18.04
CA TYR A 637 16.79 -10.06 -17.58
C TYR A 637 16.60 -9.56 -16.16
N GLU A 638 17.59 -9.81 -15.31
CA GLU A 638 17.64 -9.35 -13.93
C GLU A 638 18.70 -8.27 -13.79
N GLN A 639 18.32 -7.14 -13.20
CA GLN A 639 19.22 -6.07 -12.83
C GLN A 639 19.49 -6.14 -11.34
N ARG A 640 20.77 -6.20 -10.96
CA ARG A 640 21.16 -6.13 -9.56
C ARG A 640 20.83 -4.75 -8.99
N PRO A 641 20.31 -4.67 -7.76
CA PRO A 641 19.95 -3.40 -7.14
C PRO A 641 21.19 -2.50 -6.97
N LEU A 642 21.01 -1.21 -7.22
CA LEU A 642 21.95 -0.17 -6.85
C LEU A 642 21.76 0.11 -5.34
N GLN A 643 22.39 -0.73 -4.50
CA GLN A 643 22.44 -0.64 -3.03
C GLN A 643 21.10 -0.60 -2.29
N GLY A 644 20.82 -1.64 -1.51
CA GLY A 644 19.66 -1.67 -0.61
C GLY A 644 18.28 -1.83 -1.28
N GLY A 645 18.19 -1.69 -2.60
CA GLY A 645 16.95 -1.87 -3.37
C GLY A 645 16.61 -3.32 -3.73
N THR A 646 15.44 -3.51 -4.34
CA THR A 646 14.99 -4.80 -4.88
C THR A 646 15.53 -5.05 -6.29
N HIS A 647 15.64 -6.33 -6.68
CA HIS A 647 16.01 -6.70 -8.05
C HIS A 647 14.94 -6.20 -9.01
N THR A 648 15.35 -5.51 -10.07
CA THR A 648 14.45 -5.08 -11.14
C THR A 648 14.55 -6.06 -12.30
N TYR A 649 13.42 -6.42 -12.89
CA TYR A 649 13.36 -7.41 -13.97
C TYR A 649 12.92 -6.77 -15.27
N TYR A 650 13.43 -7.28 -16.38
CA TYR A 650 13.14 -6.77 -17.72
C TYR A 650 12.92 -7.91 -18.72
N VAL A 651 12.03 -7.68 -19.68
CA VAL A 651 11.94 -8.49 -20.90
C VAL A 651 12.44 -7.68 -22.08
N LEU A 652 13.06 -8.36 -23.05
CA LEU A 652 13.59 -7.74 -24.26
C LEU A 652 12.72 -8.10 -25.46
N GLU A 653 12.11 -7.10 -26.08
CA GLU A 653 11.31 -7.27 -27.30
C GLU A 653 11.68 -6.16 -28.29
N ASN A 654 11.95 -6.52 -29.55
CA ASN A 654 12.33 -5.58 -30.61
C ASN A 654 13.45 -4.58 -30.23
N ARG A 655 14.45 -5.05 -29.47
CA ARG A 655 15.59 -4.25 -28.94
C ARG A 655 15.20 -3.19 -27.91
N LEU A 656 13.98 -3.25 -27.39
CA LEU A 656 13.49 -2.40 -26.32
C LEU A 656 13.35 -3.21 -25.03
N TYR A 657 13.81 -2.63 -23.93
CA TYR A 657 13.69 -3.23 -22.60
C TYR A 657 12.40 -2.75 -21.94
N TYR A 658 11.59 -3.71 -21.49
CA TYR A 658 10.34 -3.47 -20.79
C TYR A 658 10.48 -3.96 -19.37
N GLN A 659 10.19 -3.10 -18.39
CA GLN A 659 10.23 -3.49 -17.00
C GLN A 659 9.08 -4.46 -16.69
N VAL A 660 9.38 -5.53 -15.97
CA VAL A 660 8.39 -6.52 -15.55
C VAL A 660 8.45 -6.78 -14.04
N GLN A 661 7.31 -7.18 -13.47
CA GLN A 661 7.20 -7.72 -12.13
C GLN A 661 6.59 -9.12 -12.18
N TYR A 662 6.99 -9.99 -11.27
CA TYR A 662 6.35 -11.29 -11.16
C TYR A 662 5.10 -11.20 -10.27
N ALA A 663 3.95 -11.63 -10.80
CA ALA A 663 2.71 -11.79 -10.08
C ALA A 663 2.09 -13.12 -10.51
N LYS A 664 1.68 -14.01 -9.60
CA LYS A 664 1.12 -15.30 -10.02
C LYS A 664 -0.07 -15.09 -10.99
N PRO A 665 -0.08 -15.75 -12.17
CA PRO A 665 0.75 -16.91 -12.54
C PRO A 665 2.06 -16.60 -13.30
N GLY A 666 2.40 -15.35 -13.62
CA GLY A 666 3.54 -15.03 -14.49
C GLY A 666 4.13 -13.62 -14.39
N TRP A 667 4.80 -13.19 -15.44
CA TRP A 667 5.43 -11.86 -15.50
C TRP A 667 4.44 -10.83 -16.06
N GLN A 668 4.33 -9.67 -15.42
CA GLN A 668 3.52 -8.53 -15.86
C GLN A 668 4.41 -7.37 -16.29
N VAL A 669 4.08 -6.70 -17.39
CA VAL A 669 4.74 -5.45 -17.80
C VAL A 669 4.29 -4.30 -16.90
N ILE A 670 5.25 -3.45 -16.52
CA ILE A 670 5.02 -2.25 -15.73
C ILE A 670 5.31 -1.03 -16.61
N ASP A 671 4.37 -0.07 -16.62
CA ASP A 671 4.65 1.26 -17.15
C ASP A 671 5.52 2.03 -16.15
N ALA A 672 6.81 2.23 -16.47
CA ALA A 672 7.73 2.94 -15.59
C ALA A 672 7.33 4.40 -15.30
N ARG A 673 6.46 5.01 -16.12
CA ARG A 673 5.91 6.36 -15.91
C ARG A 673 4.82 6.37 -14.84
N SER A 674 4.15 5.24 -14.64
CA SER A 674 3.10 5.04 -13.64
C SER A 674 3.11 3.58 -13.12
N PRO A 675 4.09 3.21 -12.26
CA PRO A 675 4.26 1.82 -11.81
C PRO A 675 3.08 1.27 -11.00
N TYR A 676 2.23 2.15 -10.47
CA TYR A 676 1.04 1.83 -9.67
C TYR A 676 -0.25 1.83 -10.50
N ARG A 677 -0.13 1.96 -11.82
CA ARG A 677 -1.26 1.86 -12.74
C ARG A 677 -1.94 0.49 -12.59
N ALA A 678 -3.26 0.45 -12.64
CA ALA A 678 -4.08 -0.76 -12.66
C ALA A 678 -3.69 -1.68 -13.83
N TYR A 679 -3.47 -1.09 -15.00
CA TYR A 679 -3.06 -1.82 -16.20
C TYR A 679 -1.60 -2.31 -16.14
N LYS A 680 -1.44 -3.60 -15.81
CA LYS A 680 -0.18 -4.37 -15.78
C LYS A 680 -0.31 -5.73 -16.46
N PRO A 681 -0.09 -5.80 -17.77
CA PRO A 681 -0.43 -7.02 -18.50
C PRO A 681 0.60 -8.13 -18.41
N TYR A 682 0.12 -9.36 -18.28
CA TYR A 682 0.91 -10.57 -18.39
C TYR A 682 1.57 -10.69 -19.76
N VAL A 683 2.79 -11.22 -19.75
CA VAL A 683 3.57 -11.50 -20.94
C VAL A 683 3.98 -12.95 -21.00
N ARG A 684 4.14 -13.43 -22.23
CA ARG A 684 4.63 -14.77 -22.54
C ARG A 684 5.70 -14.71 -23.62
N GLN A 685 6.51 -15.76 -23.68
CA GLN A 685 7.49 -15.92 -24.75
C GLN A 685 6.81 -16.38 -26.04
N LYS A 686 7.22 -15.80 -27.17
CA LYS A 686 6.81 -16.24 -28.50
C LYS A 686 7.52 -17.54 -28.88
N ALA A 687 6.85 -18.42 -29.64
CA ALA A 687 7.45 -19.66 -30.15
C ALA A 687 8.71 -19.44 -31.01
N GLY A 688 8.89 -18.24 -31.60
CA GLY A 688 10.06 -17.84 -32.37
C GLY A 688 11.07 -16.96 -31.62
N GLY A 689 10.93 -16.78 -30.31
CA GLY A 689 11.75 -15.88 -29.49
C GLY A 689 11.19 -14.46 -29.37
N GLY A 690 11.55 -13.79 -28.27
CA GLY A 690 10.97 -12.50 -27.86
C GLY A 690 9.70 -12.66 -27.03
N TRP A 691 9.06 -11.54 -26.70
CA TRP A 691 7.94 -11.48 -25.77
C TRP A 691 6.70 -10.84 -26.41
N GLU A 692 5.53 -11.29 -26.02
CA GLU A 692 4.24 -10.71 -26.40
C GLU A 692 3.33 -10.60 -25.17
N ILE A 693 2.37 -9.69 -25.25
CA ILE A 693 1.27 -9.63 -24.29
C ILE A 693 0.49 -10.92 -24.38
N ASP A 694 0.36 -11.60 -23.24
CA ASP A 694 -0.45 -12.79 -23.13
C ASP A 694 -1.93 -12.40 -23.11
N THR A 695 -2.54 -12.44 -24.29
CA THR A 695 -3.96 -12.16 -24.43
C THR A 695 -4.81 -13.15 -23.67
N ASP A 696 -4.35 -14.40 -23.50
CA ASP A 696 -5.04 -15.50 -22.79
C ASP A 696 -5.10 -15.31 -21.27
N SER A 697 -4.35 -14.35 -20.75
CA SER A 697 -4.32 -13.97 -19.35
C SER A 697 -5.05 -12.65 -19.10
N GLY A 698 -6.34 -12.55 -19.47
CA GLY A 698 -7.24 -11.55 -18.90
C GLY A 698 -7.80 -10.42 -19.78
N LEU A 699 -7.91 -9.16 -19.28
CA LEU A 699 -8.45 -7.90 -19.84
C LEU A 699 -7.84 -7.61 -21.21
N PRO A 700 -8.48 -6.76 -22.04
CA PRO A 700 -7.89 -6.35 -23.29
C PRO A 700 -6.52 -5.75 -23.02
N GLY A 701 -5.47 -6.41 -23.55
CA GLY A 701 -4.10 -6.02 -23.31
C GLY A 701 -3.33 -6.85 -22.29
N GLY A 702 -3.88 -7.90 -21.67
CA GLY A 702 -3.17 -8.95 -20.91
C GLY A 702 -3.11 -8.78 -19.39
N THR A 703 -3.69 -7.73 -18.81
CA THR A 703 -3.99 -7.69 -17.35
C THR A 703 -5.00 -8.77 -17.02
N PRO A 704 -5.16 -9.28 -15.81
CA PRO A 704 -6.24 -10.23 -15.54
C PRO A 704 -7.66 -9.64 -15.80
N GLY A 705 -8.49 -10.38 -16.57
CA GLY A 705 -9.94 -10.23 -16.86
C GLY A 705 -10.46 -9.68 -18.22
N VAL A 706 -10.88 -10.46 -19.24
CA VAL A 706 -11.71 -10.05 -20.43
C VAL A 706 -10.93 -9.99 -21.76
N ASP A 707 -10.56 -11.13 -22.34
CA ASP A 707 -11.26 -11.72 -23.49
C ASP A 707 -10.34 -12.74 -24.18
N SER A 708 -10.34 -14.00 -23.70
CA SER A 708 -9.44 -15.05 -24.21
C SER A 708 -9.54 -16.35 -23.42
N SER A 709 -10.63 -17.05 -23.60
CA SER A 709 -10.61 -18.50 -23.44
C SER A 709 -11.75 -19.04 -24.27
N ARG A 710 -11.58 -20.25 -24.82
CA ARG A 710 -12.67 -20.99 -25.45
C ARG A 710 -13.73 -21.20 -24.38
N HIS A 711 -14.69 -20.29 -24.35
CA HIS A 711 -15.80 -20.33 -23.44
C HIS A 711 -16.89 -21.19 -24.07
N LEU A 712 -17.41 -22.12 -23.29
CA LEU A 712 -18.62 -22.82 -23.70
C LEU A 712 -19.82 -21.99 -23.26
N ASP A 713 -20.71 -21.64 -24.18
CA ASP A 713 -21.98 -21.04 -23.82
C ASP A 713 -22.81 -22.06 -23.01
N ILE A 714 -23.47 -21.57 -21.96
CA ILE A 714 -24.41 -22.36 -21.18
C ILE A 714 -25.81 -22.15 -21.80
N PRO A 715 -26.42 -23.17 -22.43
CA PRO A 715 -27.76 -23.05 -23.02
C PRO A 715 -28.82 -22.76 -21.96
N GLU A 716 -29.94 -22.16 -22.39
CA GLU A 716 -30.98 -21.65 -21.48
C GLU A 716 -31.82 -22.72 -20.79
N GLU A 717 -31.80 -23.98 -21.21
CA GLU A 717 -32.49 -25.08 -20.54
C GLU A 717 -31.70 -26.39 -20.70
N ALA A 718 -31.36 -27.05 -19.60
CA ALA A 718 -30.80 -28.40 -19.62
C ALA A 718 -31.20 -29.17 -18.35
N SER A 719 -32.35 -29.84 -18.40
CA SER A 719 -32.69 -30.90 -17.46
C SER A 719 -31.95 -32.18 -17.88
N GLY A 720 -30.94 -32.57 -17.09
CA GLY A 720 -30.17 -33.78 -17.33
C GLY A 720 -30.54 -34.88 -16.35
N SER A 721 -31.21 -35.92 -16.83
CA SER A 721 -31.39 -37.21 -16.15
C SER A 721 -30.06 -37.95 -16.05
N TYR A 722 -29.69 -38.40 -14.85
CA TYR A 722 -28.52 -39.25 -14.62
C TYR A 722 -28.94 -40.61 -14.03
N HIS A 723 -28.36 -41.67 -14.59
CA HIS A 723 -28.34 -43.01 -14.00
C HIS A 723 -26.94 -43.29 -13.46
N SER A 724 -26.83 -43.75 -12.21
CA SER A 724 -25.79 -44.69 -11.80
C SER A 724 -26.28 -45.50 -10.59
N ALA A 725 -26.22 -46.83 -10.72
CA ALA A 725 -26.59 -47.78 -9.70
C ALA A 725 -25.35 -48.24 -8.93
N THR A 726 -25.28 -47.87 -7.66
CA THR A 726 -24.56 -48.58 -6.60
C THR A 726 -25.29 -48.23 -5.31
N GLU A 727 -25.51 -49.22 -4.42
CA GLU A 727 -26.39 -49.12 -3.24
C GLU A 727 -26.28 -47.75 -2.55
N TYR A 728 -27.33 -46.96 -2.77
CA TYR A 728 -27.37 -45.55 -2.51
C TYR A 728 -27.99 -45.35 -1.13
N VAL A 729 -27.26 -44.73 -0.19
CA VAL A 729 -27.93 -44.10 0.95
C VAL A 729 -28.58 -42.84 0.40
N MET A 730 -29.90 -42.89 0.19
CA MET A 730 -30.65 -41.73 -0.31
C MET A 730 -30.37 -40.51 0.58
N PRO A 731 -30.06 -39.34 0.00
CA PRO A 731 -29.91 -38.10 0.75
C PRO A 731 -31.12 -37.88 1.65
N VAL A 732 -30.86 -37.40 2.88
CA VAL A 732 -31.95 -37.01 3.78
C VAL A 732 -32.75 -35.91 3.08
N PRO A 733 -34.08 -36.08 2.87
CA PRO A 733 -34.90 -35.10 2.19
C PRO A 733 -34.78 -33.71 2.81
N PHE A 734 -34.83 -32.67 1.99
CA PHE A 734 -34.81 -31.30 2.49
C PHE A 734 -36.18 -30.89 3.03
N THR A 735 -36.16 -30.17 4.15
CA THR A 735 -37.36 -29.60 4.76
C THR A 735 -37.81 -28.36 3.98
N ALA A 736 -39.10 -28.00 4.06
CA ALA A 736 -39.61 -26.77 3.45
C ALA A 736 -38.81 -25.51 3.87
N ALA A 737 -38.42 -25.44 5.15
CA ALA A 737 -37.59 -24.35 5.65
C ALA A 737 -36.18 -24.33 5.04
N GLU A 738 -35.61 -25.49 4.70
CA GLU A 738 -34.33 -25.58 3.99
C GLU A 738 -34.47 -25.12 2.54
N HIS A 739 -35.56 -25.50 1.86
CA HIS A 739 -35.88 -24.99 0.52
C HIS A 739 -36.00 -23.47 0.48
N ASP A 740 -36.71 -22.87 1.44
CA ASP A 740 -36.83 -21.42 1.55
C ASP A 740 -35.46 -20.77 1.75
N ARG A 741 -34.55 -21.41 2.49
CA ARG A 741 -33.18 -20.90 2.69
C ARG A 741 -32.33 -20.99 1.42
N MET A 742 -32.46 -22.07 0.64
CA MET A 742 -31.76 -22.27 -0.63
C MET A 742 -32.02 -21.14 -1.64
N SER A 743 -33.27 -20.68 -1.73
CA SER A 743 -33.66 -19.61 -2.66
C SER A 743 -33.59 -18.21 -2.05
N SER A 744 -33.36 -18.09 -0.74
CA SER A 744 -33.32 -16.77 -0.08
C SER A 744 -32.13 -15.91 -0.49
N ILE A 745 -32.43 -14.67 -0.86
CA ILE A 745 -31.44 -13.61 -1.09
C ILE A 745 -31.08 -13.00 0.27
N ARG A 746 -29.82 -13.19 0.67
CA ARG A 746 -29.29 -12.66 1.94
C ARG A 746 -27.94 -12.03 1.72
N SER A 747 -27.79 -10.77 2.11
CA SER A 747 -26.52 -10.05 2.00
C SER A 747 -25.49 -10.60 2.99
N PHE A 748 -24.22 -10.24 2.77
CA PHE A 748 -23.16 -10.64 3.69
C PHE A 748 -23.41 -10.13 5.12
N GLN A 749 -24.13 -9.01 5.31
CA GLN A 749 -24.51 -8.46 6.61
C GLN A 749 -25.50 -9.39 7.36
N GLN A 750 -26.32 -10.15 6.64
CA GLN A 750 -27.37 -10.99 7.22
C GLN A 750 -26.93 -12.42 7.51
N THR A 751 -25.82 -12.88 6.94
CA THR A 751 -25.35 -14.28 7.08
C THR A 751 -23.86 -14.28 7.41
N PRO A 752 -23.46 -13.96 8.65
CA PRO A 752 -22.06 -14.04 9.05
C PRO A 752 -21.59 -15.49 9.02
N ASN A 753 -20.47 -15.73 8.34
CA ASN A 753 -19.86 -17.04 8.20
C ASN A 753 -18.77 -17.21 9.26
N THR A 754 -18.95 -18.16 10.18
CA THR A 754 -18.07 -18.38 11.34
C THR A 754 -17.76 -19.87 11.51
N ARG A 755 -16.63 -20.20 12.16
CA ARG A 755 -16.29 -21.61 12.45
C ARG A 755 -17.39 -22.28 13.28
N GLY A 756 -17.67 -23.55 12.98
CA GLY A 756 -18.69 -24.36 13.65
C GLY A 756 -20.14 -24.02 13.30
N ASN A 757 -20.38 -23.05 12.40
CA ASN A 757 -21.70 -22.78 11.86
C ASN A 757 -21.77 -23.30 10.42
N TYR A 758 -22.67 -24.24 10.15
CA TYR A 758 -22.89 -24.80 8.82
C TYR A 758 -24.39 -25.04 8.59
N ASP A 759 -24.90 -24.57 7.45
CA ASP A 759 -26.25 -24.85 6.99
C ASP A 759 -26.18 -25.64 5.69
N ARG A 760 -26.65 -26.88 5.71
CA ARG A 760 -26.61 -27.75 4.52
C ARG A 760 -27.43 -27.20 3.35
N ALA A 761 -28.41 -26.33 3.61
CA ALA A 761 -29.13 -25.63 2.55
C ALA A 761 -28.20 -24.77 1.67
N ASN A 762 -27.06 -24.31 2.19
CA ASN A 762 -26.08 -23.57 1.40
C ASN A 762 -25.45 -24.40 0.26
N ASN A 763 -25.46 -25.74 0.34
CA ASN A 763 -25.01 -26.60 -0.75
C ASN A 763 -25.86 -26.40 -2.02
N GLY A 764 -27.13 -26.03 -1.89
CA GLY A 764 -28.02 -25.79 -3.02
C GLY A 764 -27.97 -24.36 -3.56
N ARG A 765 -27.38 -23.41 -2.82
CA ARG A 765 -27.36 -22.00 -3.22
C ARG A 765 -26.40 -21.77 -4.39
N TYR A 766 -26.76 -20.85 -5.29
CA TYR A 766 -25.93 -20.54 -6.45
C TYR A 766 -24.51 -20.10 -6.05
N PRO A 767 -23.42 -20.67 -6.61
CA PRO A 767 -22.10 -20.61 -5.98
C PRO A 767 -21.43 -19.23 -5.95
N LEU A 768 -21.78 -18.31 -6.85
CA LEU A 768 -21.31 -16.92 -6.83
C LEU A 768 -22.49 -15.98 -6.56
N ARG A 769 -22.40 -15.18 -5.50
CA ARG A 769 -23.45 -14.21 -5.12
C ARG A 769 -22.84 -12.86 -4.81
N ASP A 770 -23.47 -11.78 -5.25
CA ASP A 770 -22.98 -10.42 -5.05
C ASP A 770 -23.02 -9.97 -3.57
N LEU A 771 -22.61 -8.73 -3.29
CA LEU A 771 -22.63 -8.15 -1.94
C LEU A 771 -24.04 -8.09 -1.31
N LYS A 772 -25.11 -8.13 -2.13
CA LYS A 772 -26.51 -8.16 -1.69
C LYS A 772 -27.03 -9.60 -1.54
N GLY A 773 -26.24 -10.60 -1.89
CA GLY A 773 -26.61 -12.02 -1.88
C GLY A 773 -27.35 -12.47 -3.13
N GLN A 774 -27.41 -11.65 -4.18
CA GLN A 774 -28.05 -11.99 -5.44
C GLN A 774 -27.13 -12.91 -6.24
N PRO A 775 -27.64 -14.00 -6.84
CA PRO A 775 -26.85 -14.87 -7.71
C PRO A 775 -26.22 -14.11 -8.89
N LEU A 776 -24.91 -14.27 -9.07
CA LEU A 776 -24.15 -13.74 -10.21
C LEU A 776 -24.19 -14.75 -11.35
N ARG A 777 -25.12 -14.59 -12.29
CA ARG A 777 -25.37 -15.57 -13.35
C ARG A 777 -24.14 -15.77 -14.23
N ILE A 778 -23.55 -16.96 -14.16
CA ILE A 778 -22.45 -17.38 -15.04
C ILE A 778 -23.02 -17.59 -16.46
N LYS A 779 -22.47 -16.84 -17.42
CA LYS A 779 -22.83 -16.94 -18.85
C LYS A 779 -21.84 -17.77 -19.63
N LYS A 780 -20.57 -17.69 -19.25
CA LYS A 780 -19.46 -18.41 -19.89
C LYS A 780 -18.53 -18.99 -18.84
N ILE A 781 -17.95 -20.15 -19.16
CA ILE A 781 -16.94 -20.82 -18.35
C ILE A 781 -15.81 -21.35 -19.26
N GLN A 782 -14.57 -21.26 -18.79
CA GLN A 782 -13.39 -21.84 -19.43
C GLN A 782 -13.59 -23.34 -19.69
N GLN A 783 -13.35 -23.80 -20.92
CA GLN A 783 -13.67 -25.19 -21.30
C GLN A 783 -12.85 -26.24 -20.54
N GLN A 784 -11.53 -26.01 -20.38
CA GLN A 784 -10.60 -26.92 -19.70
C GLN A 784 -9.50 -26.15 -18.96
N VAL A 785 -8.98 -26.76 -17.89
CA VAL A 785 -7.85 -26.26 -17.07
C VAL A 785 -6.85 -27.38 -16.84
N LYS A 786 -5.54 -27.08 -16.85
CA LYS A 786 -4.48 -28.02 -16.43
C LYS A 786 -4.22 -27.90 -14.93
N SER A 787 -4.02 -29.03 -14.25
CA SER A 787 -3.52 -29.09 -12.86
C SER A 787 -2.12 -28.45 -12.74
N ALA A 788 -1.70 -28.06 -11.52
CA ALA A 788 -0.38 -27.42 -11.34
C ALA A 788 0.81 -28.33 -11.64
N ASP A 789 0.65 -29.65 -11.51
CA ASP A 789 1.66 -30.62 -11.91
C ASP A 789 1.75 -30.79 -13.44
N GLY A 790 0.84 -30.13 -14.19
CA GLY A 790 0.75 -30.16 -15.65
C GLY A 790 0.20 -31.46 -16.23
N GLY A 791 -0.10 -32.47 -15.40
CA GLY A 791 -0.42 -33.83 -15.82
C GLY A 791 -1.90 -34.10 -16.09
N THR A 792 -2.81 -33.42 -15.39
CA THR A 792 -4.26 -33.69 -15.42
C THR A 792 -5.03 -32.52 -16.06
N ARG A 793 -6.05 -32.84 -16.87
CA ARG A 793 -6.93 -31.85 -17.49
C ARG A 793 -8.34 -31.98 -16.95
N TYR A 794 -8.86 -30.90 -16.37
CA TYR A 794 -10.22 -30.82 -15.86
C TYR A 794 -11.11 -30.07 -16.84
N GLY A 795 -12.32 -30.57 -17.08
CA GLY A 795 -13.27 -29.99 -18.03
C GLY A 795 -14.51 -29.39 -17.39
N ALA A 796 -15.00 -28.28 -17.94
CA ALA A 796 -16.20 -27.60 -17.44
C ALA A 796 -17.48 -28.45 -17.49
N ALA A 797 -17.52 -29.51 -18.29
CA ALA A 797 -18.66 -30.43 -18.35
C ALA A 797 -19.00 -31.04 -16.98
N ALA A 798 -17.97 -31.35 -16.17
CA ALA A 798 -18.15 -31.88 -14.82
C ALA A 798 -18.72 -30.83 -13.84
N ILE A 799 -18.51 -29.55 -14.11
CA ILE A 799 -18.89 -28.41 -13.26
C ILE A 799 -20.35 -28.01 -13.46
N LYS A 800 -20.87 -28.13 -14.69
CA LYS A 800 -22.21 -27.69 -15.08
C LYS A 800 -23.34 -28.10 -14.11
N PRO A 801 -23.38 -29.34 -13.58
CA PRO A 801 -24.42 -29.75 -12.64
C PRO A 801 -24.44 -28.91 -11.34
N TYR A 802 -23.33 -28.30 -10.95
CA TYR A 802 -23.19 -27.53 -9.71
C TYR A 802 -23.48 -26.03 -9.85
N ILE A 803 -23.72 -25.54 -11.07
CA ILE A 803 -23.96 -24.12 -11.38
C ILE A 803 -25.35 -23.90 -12.00
N GLN A 804 -26.32 -24.74 -11.64
CA GLN A 804 -27.71 -24.60 -12.10
C GLN A 804 -28.38 -23.38 -11.47
N TRP A 805 -29.15 -22.64 -12.26
CA TRP A 805 -29.77 -21.37 -11.83
C TRP A 805 -30.92 -21.56 -10.82
N GLU A 806 -31.79 -22.57 -11.03
CA GLU A 806 -33.01 -22.80 -10.24
C GLU A 806 -33.12 -24.23 -9.67
N GLY A 807 -32.15 -25.11 -9.96
CA GLY A 807 -32.12 -26.52 -9.54
C GLY A 807 -31.58 -26.74 -8.12
N PHE A 808 -31.91 -25.86 -7.15
CA PHE A 808 -31.22 -25.78 -5.85
C PHE A 808 -31.13 -27.12 -5.11
N GLU A 809 -32.23 -27.87 -5.00
CA GLU A 809 -32.24 -29.17 -4.33
C GLU A 809 -31.41 -30.21 -5.09
N GLY A 810 -31.52 -30.23 -6.41
CA GLY A 810 -30.72 -31.11 -7.27
C GLY A 810 -29.23 -30.87 -7.08
N VAL A 811 -28.82 -29.59 -7.05
CA VAL A 811 -27.43 -29.20 -6.76
C VAL A 811 -27.01 -29.63 -5.35
N ALA A 812 -27.86 -29.41 -4.33
CA ALA A 812 -27.56 -29.81 -2.96
C ALA A 812 -27.37 -31.33 -2.83
N ASN A 813 -28.19 -32.11 -3.54
CA ASN A 813 -28.10 -33.57 -3.57
C ASN A 813 -26.79 -34.08 -4.17
N LEU A 814 -26.18 -33.37 -5.15
CA LEU A 814 -24.86 -33.74 -5.68
C LEU A 814 -23.76 -33.70 -4.61
N TYR A 815 -23.86 -32.77 -3.64
CA TYR A 815 -22.95 -32.73 -2.49
C TYR A 815 -23.31 -33.80 -1.46
N GLU A 816 -24.59 -33.95 -1.12
CA GLU A 816 -25.06 -34.91 -0.11
C GLU A 816 -24.87 -36.37 -0.53
N GLU A 817 -24.78 -36.68 -1.81
CA GLU A 817 -24.41 -38.00 -2.32
C GLU A 817 -22.95 -38.36 -1.99
N LYS A 818 -22.05 -37.37 -2.09
CA LYS A 818 -20.60 -37.59 -2.08
C LYS A 818 -19.96 -37.29 -0.74
N LEU A 819 -20.48 -36.33 0.00
CA LEU A 819 -19.80 -35.66 1.10
C LEU A 819 -20.63 -35.71 2.38
N ALA A 820 -19.96 -35.98 3.49
CA ALA A 820 -20.51 -35.86 4.84
C ALA A 820 -19.71 -34.83 5.64
N LEU A 821 -20.42 -33.96 6.35
CA LEU A 821 -19.83 -33.19 7.44
C LEU A 821 -19.90 -34.05 8.71
N ARG A 822 -18.75 -34.35 9.31
CA ARG A 822 -18.66 -35.09 10.57
C ARG A 822 -17.79 -34.35 11.57
N THR A 823 -17.90 -34.72 12.84
CA THR A 823 -17.02 -34.21 13.89
C THR A 823 -15.68 -34.96 13.86
N PHE A 824 -14.58 -34.21 13.92
CA PHE A 824 -13.23 -34.77 14.00
C PHE A 824 -12.97 -35.40 15.36
N THR A 825 -12.47 -36.63 15.37
CA THR A 825 -12.28 -37.44 16.58
C THR A 825 -10.82 -37.82 16.79
N ALA A 826 -10.52 -38.43 17.94
CA ALA A 826 -9.17 -38.92 18.22
C ALA A 826 -8.69 -40.00 17.22
N ALA A 827 -9.62 -40.75 16.60
CA ALA A 827 -9.30 -41.75 15.59
C ALA A 827 -8.85 -41.14 14.25
N ASP A 828 -9.17 -39.86 14.03
CA ASP A 828 -8.85 -39.13 12.80
C ASP A 828 -7.49 -38.43 12.84
N CYS A 829 -6.89 -38.34 14.04
CA CYS A 829 -5.58 -37.69 14.23
C CYS A 829 -4.48 -38.47 13.49
N LYS A 830 -3.86 -37.83 12.51
CA LYS A 830 -2.71 -38.39 11.77
C LYS A 830 -1.38 -38.12 12.48
N VAL A 831 -1.30 -37.00 13.20
CA VAL A 831 -0.13 -36.59 14.00
C VAL A 831 -0.59 -36.11 15.39
N PRO A 832 0.25 -36.19 16.43
CA PRO A 832 -0.10 -35.76 17.79
C PRO A 832 -0.64 -34.33 17.89
N GLU A 833 -0.14 -33.44 17.04
CA GLU A 833 -0.49 -32.02 16.98
C GLU A 833 -1.92 -31.78 16.47
N GLU A 834 -2.54 -32.75 15.78
CA GLU A 834 -3.93 -32.65 15.30
C GLU A 834 -4.97 -32.85 16.42
N ARG A 835 -4.54 -33.17 17.64
CA ARG A 835 -5.46 -33.28 18.80
C ARG A 835 -6.28 -32.00 19.04
N THR A 836 -5.79 -30.83 18.60
CA THR A 836 -6.53 -29.56 18.67
C THR A 836 -7.73 -29.49 17.73
N LEU A 837 -7.83 -30.40 16.75
CA LEU A 837 -8.96 -30.50 15.82
C LEU A 837 -10.11 -31.33 16.39
N ILE A 838 -9.90 -32.07 17.49
CA ILE A 838 -10.96 -32.87 18.09
C ILE A 838 -12.17 -31.98 18.45
N GLY A 839 -13.35 -32.37 17.98
CA GLY A 839 -14.58 -31.60 18.15
C GLY A 839 -14.85 -30.55 17.05
N GLN A 840 -13.92 -30.34 16.11
CA GLN A 840 -14.13 -29.47 14.96
C GLN A 840 -14.82 -30.20 13.81
N ASP A 841 -15.32 -29.44 12.85
CA ASP A 841 -15.88 -29.97 11.61
C ASP A 841 -14.78 -30.57 10.73
N MET A 842 -15.11 -31.69 10.08
CA MET A 842 -14.32 -32.26 9.00
C MET A 842 -15.24 -32.80 7.91
N VAL A 843 -14.74 -32.84 6.68
CA VAL A 843 -15.50 -33.40 5.55
C VAL A 843 -14.90 -34.75 5.19
N SER A 844 -15.77 -35.75 5.04
CA SER A 844 -15.40 -37.09 4.57
C SER A 844 -16.23 -37.50 3.36
N SER A 845 -15.74 -38.51 2.65
CA SER A 845 -16.48 -39.16 1.57
C SER A 845 -17.62 -40.04 2.12
N LYS A 846 -18.79 -40.02 1.46
CA LYS A 846 -19.92 -40.93 1.73
C LYS A 846 -19.91 -42.19 0.85
N LYS A 847 -19.10 -42.16 -0.21
CA LYS A 847 -18.90 -43.26 -1.16
C LYS A 847 -17.45 -43.26 -1.63
N PRO A 848 -16.95 -44.36 -2.20
CA PRO A 848 -15.67 -44.35 -2.90
C PRO A 848 -15.66 -43.27 -3.99
N LEU A 849 -14.62 -42.43 -3.99
CA LEU A 849 -14.38 -41.43 -5.04
C LEU A 849 -13.19 -41.88 -5.88
N VAL A 850 -13.28 -41.68 -7.19
CA VAL A 850 -12.17 -42.02 -8.11
C VAL A 850 -11.31 -40.80 -8.40
N LYS A 851 -10.02 -41.02 -8.69
CA LYS A 851 -9.11 -39.97 -9.14
C LYS A 851 -9.70 -39.19 -10.33
N GLY A 852 -9.71 -37.87 -10.22
CA GLY A 852 -10.28 -36.94 -11.20
C GLY A 852 -11.80 -36.70 -11.06
N GLU A 853 -12.49 -37.37 -10.13
CA GLU A 853 -13.91 -37.12 -9.87
C GLU A 853 -14.11 -35.73 -9.27
N ILE A 854 -15.13 -35.02 -9.76
CA ILE A 854 -15.51 -33.72 -9.21
C ILE A 854 -16.27 -33.89 -7.89
N LEU A 855 -15.90 -33.12 -6.87
CA LEU A 855 -16.57 -33.05 -5.58
C LEU A 855 -17.64 -31.94 -5.59
N GLY A 856 -17.36 -30.83 -6.27
CA GLY A 856 -18.27 -29.72 -6.49
C GLY A 856 -17.55 -28.39 -6.71
N VAL A 857 -18.25 -27.30 -6.44
CA VAL A 857 -17.75 -25.93 -6.65
C VAL A 857 -17.77 -25.16 -5.33
N TYR A 858 -16.71 -24.40 -5.04
CA TYR A 858 -16.65 -23.57 -3.85
C TYR A 858 -17.69 -22.46 -3.92
N GLY A 859 -18.75 -22.60 -3.12
CA GLY A 859 -19.91 -21.71 -3.14
C GLY A 859 -19.90 -20.73 -1.98
N GLY A 860 -20.26 -19.47 -2.24
CA GLY A 860 -20.20 -18.42 -1.24
C GLY A 860 -20.86 -17.10 -1.67
N GLY A 861 -20.86 -16.15 -0.74
CA GLY A 861 -21.24 -14.76 -1.00
C GLY A 861 -20.01 -13.87 -1.07
N LEU A 862 -20.01 -12.92 -2.00
CA LEU A 862 -19.01 -11.87 -2.06
C LEU A 862 -19.16 -10.97 -0.83
N ILE A 863 -18.02 -10.63 -0.21
CA ILE A 863 -17.93 -9.72 0.92
C ILE A 863 -16.85 -8.67 0.64
N PRO A 864 -16.98 -7.43 1.16
CA PRO A 864 -15.90 -6.46 1.07
C PRO A 864 -14.65 -6.94 1.85
N GLY A 865 -13.45 -6.61 1.37
CA GLY A 865 -12.20 -7.03 2.02
C GLY A 865 -12.11 -6.60 3.49
N TYR A 866 -12.55 -5.38 3.82
CA TYR A 866 -12.59 -4.88 5.19
C TYR A 866 -13.54 -5.68 6.11
N VAL A 867 -14.60 -6.28 5.55
CA VAL A 867 -15.51 -7.17 6.28
C VAL A 867 -14.81 -8.49 6.59
N GLY A 868 -14.05 -9.03 5.64
CA GLY A 868 -13.20 -10.20 5.86
C GLY A 868 -12.21 -9.99 7.00
N VAL A 869 -11.51 -8.84 7.00
CA VAL A 869 -10.58 -8.43 8.09
C VAL A 869 -11.30 -8.41 9.44
N ALA A 870 -12.41 -7.67 9.50
CA ALA A 870 -13.15 -7.49 10.75
C ALA A 870 -13.77 -8.80 11.27
N ARG A 871 -14.14 -9.74 10.39
CA ARG A 871 -14.69 -11.04 10.81
C ARG A 871 -13.62 -12.07 11.15
N LYS A 872 -12.36 -11.85 10.73
CA LYS A 872 -11.35 -12.92 10.65
C LYS A 872 -11.91 -14.15 9.96
N ASP A 873 -12.61 -13.93 8.86
CA ASP A 873 -13.36 -14.97 8.16
C ASP A 873 -12.37 -16.06 7.67
N PRO A 874 -12.51 -17.33 8.13
CA PRO A 874 -11.55 -18.38 7.83
C PRO A 874 -11.82 -19.08 6.50
N PHE A 875 -12.89 -18.69 5.79
CA PHE A 875 -13.40 -19.34 4.58
C PHE A 875 -13.22 -18.47 3.34
N LEU A 876 -12.33 -17.49 3.40
CA LEU A 876 -12.06 -16.55 2.32
C LEU A 876 -11.24 -17.22 1.22
N ILE A 877 -11.66 -17.01 -0.02
CA ILE A 877 -10.93 -17.35 -1.24
C ILE A 877 -10.96 -16.15 -2.19
N ASP A 878 -9.85 -15.90 -2.88
CA ASP A 878 -9.78 -14.84 -3.90
C ASP A 878 -10.45 -15.31 -5.18
N VAL A 879 -11.40 -14.54 -5.68
CA VAL A 879 -12.18 -14.85 -6.88
C VAL A 879 -12.01 -13.80 -7.97
N LEU A 880 -11.14 -12.82 -7.77
CA LEU A 880 -10.78 -11.89 -8.83
C LEU A 880 -9.63 -12.50 -9.64
N PRO A 881 -9.67 -12.42 -10.98
CA PRO A 881 -8.54 -12.85 -11.79
C PRO A 881 -7.32 -11.99 -11.41
N GLY A 882 -6.21 -12.65 -11.11
CA GLY A 882 -4.90 -12.07 -10.79
C GLY A 882 -4.81 -11.22 -9.52
N LYS A 883 -3.69 -11.39 -8.81
CA LYS A 883 -3.41 -10.61 -7.61
C LYS A 883 -3.04 -9.18 -7.98
N LEU A 884 -3.88 -8.23 -7.59
CA LEU A 884 -3.51 -6.83 -7.47
C LEU A 884 -2.71 -6.67 -6.17
N PHE A 885 -1.47 -6.20 -6.32
CA PHE A 885 -0.55 -5.71 -5.30
C PHE A 885 0.16 -6.73 -4.40
N THR A 886 1.48 -6.80 -4.57
CA THR A 886 2.39 -7.11 -3.49
C THR A 886 2.47 -5.86 -2.59
N HIS A 887 2.04 -5.99 -1.34
CA HIS A 887 2.19 -5.02 -0.23
C HIS A 887 1.13 -3.92 -0.03
N ALA A 888 0.00 -3.89 -0.76
CA ALA A 888 -1.01 -2.87 -0.48
C ALA A 888 -2.46 -3.31 -0.76
N ARG A 889 -3.19 -3.57 0.35
CA ARG A 889 -4.62 -3.92 0.49
C ARG A 889 -5.04 -5.33 0.05
N PRO A 890 -5.89 -6.03 0.84
CA PRO A 890 -6.65 -7.17 0.34
C PRO A 890 -7.54 -6.73 -0.84
N PRO A 891 -7.88 -7.63 -1.79
CA PRO A 891 -8.77 -7.32 -2.88
C PRO A 891 -10.07 -6.71 -2.34
N THR A 892 -10.60 -5.73 -3.06
CA THR A 892 -11.79 -4.94 -2.65
C THR A 892 -12.96 -5.85 -2.29
N VAL A 893 -13.04 -7.02 -2.91
CA VAL A 893 -14.07 -8.04 -2.69
C VAL A 893 -13.42 -9.43 -2.60
N LEU A 894 -13.91 -10.25 -1.68
CA LEU A 894 -13.51 -11.65 -1.46
C LEU A 894 -14.75 -12.55 -1.44
N LEU A 895 -14.60 -13.84 -1.77
CA LEU A 895 -15.67 -14.83 -1.59
C LEU A 895 -15.56 -15.51 -0.23
N SER A 896 -16.60 -15.41 0.60
CA SER A 896 -16.73 -16.18 1.83
C SER A 896 -17.50 -17.47 1.58
N GLY A 897 -16.81 -18.61 1.66
CA GLY A 897 -17.37 -19.93 1.33
C GLY A 897 -18.29 -20.49 2.40
N ASP A 898 -19.53 -20.81 2.05
CA ASP A 898 -20.58 -21.23 2.99
C ASP A 898 -21.19 -22.60 2.70
N ASN A 899 -20.72 -23.31 1.66
CA ASN A 899 -21.08 -24.71 1.38
C ASN A 899 -20.10 -25.72 2.01
N VAL A 900 -20.39 -27.01 1.89
CA VAL A 900 -19.62 -28.08 2.55
C VAL A 900 -18.12 -28.07 2.17
N LEU A 901 -17.76 -27.68 0.95
CA LEU A 901 -16.37 -27.70 0.50
C LEU A 901 -15.49 -26.72 1.29
N SER A 902 -16.07 -25.61 1.75
CA SER A 902 -15.37 -24.64 2.60
C SER A 902 -14.95 -25.21 3.96
N ARG A 903 -15.54 -26.33 4.38
CA ARG A 903 -15.27 -27.01 5.66
C ARG A 903 -14.21 -28.10 5.56
N MET A 904 -13.67 -28.40 4.37
CA MET A 904 -12.56 -29.35 4.22
C MET A 904 -11.29 -28.83 4.90
N ASN A 905 -10.62 -29.69 5.66
CA ASN A 905 -9.40 -29.34 6.40
C ASN A 905 -8.17 -29.23 5.50
N THR A 906 -7.08 -28.73 6.10
CA THR A 906 -5.76 -28.66 5.46
C THR A 906 -4.69 -29.32 6.33
N LEU A 907 -3.43 -29.29 5.89
CA LEU A 907 -2.28 -29.88 6.58
C LEU A 907 -1.21 -28.80 6.83
N PHE A 908 -0.62 -28.82 8.03
CA PHE A 908 0.50 -27.96 8.37
C PHE A 908 1.73 -28.78 8.71
N GLU A 909 2.90 -28.20 8.46
CA GLU A 909 4.15 -28.64 9.04
C GLU A 909 4.38 -27.90 10.36
N TYR A 910 4.83 -28.61 11.38
CA TYR A 910 4.95 -28.09 12.74
C TYR A 910 6.41 -27.89 13.14
N GLU A 911 6.69 -26.77 13.81
CA GLU A 911 7.97 -26.52 14.49
C GLU A 911 7.68 -26.20 15.96
N GLN A 912 8.37 -26.90 16.87
CA GLN A 912 8.15 -26.75 18.33
C GLN A 912 6.68 -26.89 18.76
N GLY A 913 5.92 -27.78 18.09
CA GLY A 913 4.51 -28.04 18.38
C GLY A 913 3.53 -26.97 17.89
N LYS A 914 3.97 -26.00 17.07
CA LYS A 914 3.10 -24.99 16.44
C LYS A 914 3.15 -25.09 14.91
N PRO A 915 2.05 -24.80 14.19
CA PRO A 915 2.07 -24.69 12.73
C PRO A 915 3.10 -23.64 12.28
N ALA A 916 4.05 -24.06 11.46
CA ALA A 916 5.13 -23.21 10.95
C ALA A 916 4.90 -22.81 9.48
N ARG A 917 4.44 -23.76 8.66
CA ARG A 917 4.17 -23.56 7.23
C ARG A 917 3.14 -24.56 6.71
N GLN A 918 2.62 -24.29 5.52
CA GLN A 918 1.65 -25.13 4.83
C GLN A 918 2.35 -26.41 4.38
N ALA A 919 1.75 -27.58 4.63
CA ALA A 919 2.36 -28.83 4.17
C ALA A 919 2.41 -28.87 2.64
N THR A 920 3.49 -29.41 2.09
CA THR A 920 3.68 -29.52 0.63
C THR A 920 3.05 -30.78 0.03
N THR A 921 2.76 -31.79 0.86
CA THR A 921 2.21 -33.10 0.44
C THR A 921 1.13 -33.61 1.39
N GLY A 922 0.43 -34.69 1.03
CA GLY A 922 -0.54 -35.38 1.89
C GLY A 922 -2.00 -35.01 1.68
N TYR A 923 -2.28 -34.17 0.68
CA TYR A 923 -3.63 -33.84 0.24
C TYR A 923 -4.18 -34.94 -0.68
N ASN A 924 -5.50 -35.11 -0.70
CA ASN A 924 -6.22 -36.01 -1.59
C ASN A 924 -7.28 -35.27 -2.44
N VAL A 925 -7.37 -33.95 -2.27
CA VAL A 925 -8.24 -33.06 -3.03
C VAL A 925 -7.44 -31.84 -3.48
N GLU A 926 -7.70 -31.38 -4.70
CA GLU A 926 -7.18 -30.10 -5.21
C GLU A 926 -8.30 -29.15 -5.63
N ALA A 927 -8.04 -27.85 -5.49
CA ALA A 927 -8.94 -26.77 -5.89
C ALA A 927 -8.43 -26.13 -7.18
N VAL A 928 -9.22 -26.18 -8.24
CA VAL A 928 -8.84 -25.76 -9.59
C VAL A 928 -9.66 -24.54 -10.00
N PRO A 929 -9.04 -23.38 -10.28
CA PRO A 929 -9.74 -22.18 -10.71
C PRO A 929 -10.14 -22.26 -12.19
N PHE A 930 -11.41 -21.97 -12.49
CA PHE A 930 -11.94 -21.81 -13.84
C PHE A 930 -12.33 -20.35 -14.08
N ASP A 931 -11.90 -19.77 -15.20
CA ASP A 931 -12.35 -18.44 -15.59
C ASP A 931 -13.84 -18.46 -15.96
N VAL A 932 -14.63 -17.58 -15.34
CA VAL A 932 -16.05 -17.40 -15.64
C VAL A 932 -16.37 -15.96 -15.99
N GLU A 933 -17.34 -15.78 -16.88
CA GLU A 933 -17.96 -14.48 -17.19
C GLU A 933 -19.38 -14.48 -16.61
N VAL A 934 -19.67 -13.50 -15.76
CA VAL A 934 -20.97 -13.31 -15.12
C VAL A 934 -21.67 -12.07 -15.65
N GLN A 935 -23.00 -12.10 -15.67
CA GLN A 935 -23.79 -10.92 -16.02
C GLN A 935 -23.96 -10.02 -14.80
N ALA A 936 -23.43 -8.79 -14.87
CA ALA A 936 -23.59 -7.77 -13.84
C ALA A 936 -25.02 -7.21 -13.84
N GLN A 937 -25.47 -6.67 -12.69
CA GLN A 937 -26.80 -6.06 -12.56
C GLN A 937 -27.05 -4.88 -13.52
N GLY A 938 -25.98 -4.24 -14.03
CA GLY A 938 -26.06 -3.16 -15.03
C GLY A 938 -26.01 -3.61 -16.49
N GLY A 939 -26.06 -4.92 -16.77
CA GLY A 939 -25.99 -5.48 -18.13
C GLY A 939 -24.57 -5.68 -18.67
N GLY A 940 -23.56 -5.14 -17.99
CA GLY A 940 -22.14 -5.42 -18.25
C GLY A 940 -21.76 -6.86 -17.94
N LYS A 941 -20.57 -7.27 -18.40
CA LYS A 941 -19.99 -8.60 -18.15
C LYS A 941 -18.81 -8.44 -17.20
N GLU A 942 -18.82 -9.17 -16.10
CA GLU A 942 -17.73 -9.21 -15.12
C GLU A 942 -17.06 -10.58 -15.16
N LYS A 943 -15.77 -10.68 -14.82
CA LYS A 943 -15.06 -11.96 -14.73
C LYS A 943 -14.68 -12.30 -13.30
N TYR A 944 -14.78 -13.59 -12.99
CA TYR A 944 -14.42 -14.16 -11.69
C TYR A 944 -13.71 -15.50 -11.90
N LEU A 945 -13.03 -15.97 -10.86
CA LEU A 945 -12.54 -17.34 -10.74
C LEU A 945 -13.58 -18.19 -10.01
N LEU A 946 -13.95 -19.31 -10.62
CA LEU A 946 -14.80 -20.32 -10.02
C LEU A 946 -13.95 -21.54 -9.64
N TYR A 947 -13.82 -21.83 -8.34
CA TYR A 947 -13.00 -22.94 -7.88
C TYR A 947 -13.78 -24.25 -7.85
N ALA A 948 -13.40 -25.20 -8.69
CA ALA A 948 -13.92 -26.56 -8.70
C ALA A 948 -12.95 -27.51 -7.98
N PHE A 949 -13.49 -28.44 -7.20
CA PHE A 949 -12.70 -29.35 -6.38
C PHE A 949 -12.73 -30.75 -6.96
N PHE A 950 -11.55 -31.36 -7.10
CA PHE A 950 -11.37 -32.69 -7.70
C PHE A 950 -10.56 -33.61 -6.77
N ALA A 951 -10.90 -34.89 -6.76
CA ALA A 951 -10.10 -35.91 -6.10
C ALA A 951 -8.81 -36.13 -6.89
N ILE A 952 -7.64 -36.11 -6.24
CA ILE A 952 -6.35 -36.34 -6.92
C ILE A 952 -5.87 -37.80 -6.83
N ASP A 953 -6.52 -38.59 -6.00
CA ASP A 953 -6.30 -40.03 -5.80
C ASP A 953 -7.65 -40.74 -5.63
N ASP A 954 -7.66 -42.07 -5.66
CA ASP A 954 -8.84 -42.85 -5.26
C ASP A 954 -9.04 -42.74 -3.74
N ILE A 955 -10.24 -42.33 -3.31
CA ILE A 955 -10.57 -42.05 -1.91
C ILE A 955 -11.62 -43.05 -1.43
N PRO A 956 -11.28 -43.95 -0.48
CA PRO A 956 -12.25 -44.82 0.19
C PRO A 956 -13.39 -44.06 0.86
N VAL A 957 -14.49 -44.75 1.17
CA VAL A 957 -15.59 -44.21 2.01
C VAL A 957 -15.09 -43.83 3.41
N ASP A 958 -15.72 -42.83 4.03
CA ASP A 958 -15.44 -42.29 5.37
C ASP A 958 -14.05 -41.66 5.58
N ASN A 959 -13.22 -41.65 4.55
CA ASN A 959 -11.92 -40.99 4.58
C ASN A 959 -12.07 -39.47 4.55
N GLU A 960 -11.22 -38.80 5.33
CA GLU A 960 -11.15 -37.34 5.37
C GLU A 960 -10.66 -36.75 4.05
N LEU A 961 -11.29 -35.67 3.64
CA LEU A 961 -10.90 -34.86 2.50
C LEU A 961 -10.07 -33.66 2.96
N ARG A 962 -8.86 -33.53 2.40
CA ARG A 962 -7.94 -32.43 2.71
C ARG A 962 -7.38 -31.81 1.43
N TRP A 963 -7.30 -30.49 1.42
CA TRP A 963 -6.73 -29.72 0.31
C TRP A 963 -5.76 -28.64 0.80
N ASN A 964 -4.88 -28.22 -0.09
CA ASN A 964 -3.86 -27.21 0.20
C ASN A 964 -4.48 -25.81 0.15
N TYR A 965 -4.53 -25.12 1.30
CA TYR A 965 -5.09 -23.76 1.36
C TYR A 965 -4.21 -22.70 0.70
N GLY A 966 -2.95 -23.01 0.37
CA GLY A 966 -2.03 -22.07 -0.27
C GLY A 966 -1.57 -20.92 0.63
N TYR A 967 -1.72 -21.05 1.96
CA TYR A 967 -1.28 -20.02 2.90
C TYR A 967 0.24 -19.83 2.87
N THR A 968 0.67 -18.57 2.92
CA THR A 968 2.08 -18.21 3.10
C THR A 968 2.55 -18.51 4.53
N GLU A 969 3.85 -18.68 4.74
CA GLU A 969 4.41 -18.85 6.09
C GLU A 969 4.04 -17.68 7.01
N GLN A 970 4.04 -16.46 6.48
CA GLN A 970 3.63 -15.27 7.23
C GLN A 970 2.16 -15.33 7.64
N ALA A 971 1.27 -15.78 6.74
CA ALA A 971 -0.15 -15.95 7.07
C ALA A 971 -0.36 -17.00 8.17
N ILE A 972 0.37 -18.12 8.12
CA ILE A 972 0.31 -19.17 9.14
C ILE A 972 0.83 -18.67 10.48
N ARG A 973 2.01 -18.02 10.50
CA ARG A 973 2.54 -17.42 11.72
C ARG A 973 1.53 -16.47 12.36
N ASN A 974 0.83 -15.65 11.56
CA ASN A 974 -0.16 -14.71 12.09
C ASN A 974 -1.46 -15.37 12.57
N LEU A 975 -1.90 -16.47 11.93
CA LEU A 975 -3.07 -17.22 12.36
C LEU A 975 -2.87 -17.93 13.72
N PHE A 976 -1.64 -18.33 14.02
CA PHE A 976 -1.27 -19.14 15.19
C PHE A 976 -0.30 -18.43 16.15
N ALA A 977 -0.13 -17.10 16.00
CA ALA A 977 0.72 -16.25 16.85
C ALA A 977 0.21 -16.14 18.29
#